data_AF-D4RXE6-F1
#
_entry.id   AF-D4RXE6-F1
#
_cell.length_a   1.000
_cell.length_b   1.000
_cell.length_c   1.000
_cell.angle_alpha   90.00
_cell.angle_beta   90.00
_cell.angle_gamma   90.00
#
_symmetry.space_group_name_H-M   'P 1'
#
loop_
_entity.id
_entity.type
_entity.pdbx_description
1 polymer ?
#
loop_
_entity_poly.entity_id
_entity_poly.type
_entity_poly.pdbx_seq_one_letter_code
_entity_poly.pdbx_strand_id
1 'polypeptide(L)'
;MKTSKRNQWLSFLLALIMIVGLLPLSVLTARAESGGEETGTTQGIAQASATGYPALTNLVEGTEILHGYGYFFYKNGKVDRRSIAIDPEDCRLNSGLRESYRSDTNLQRVVLYDNGILKYWTRIENDFLDLSGLEGRSLTLVLFDDLDLSALYAPGVDLKMILTNGAYVTFRHSTRYKNKTAYCPQNGVTGAVIDLAQSEGSLNGCGNFELLGNGKLGIFTKDAPKKTSPDYAIVAKNTSVLEDTALSVTCGNSYRDVNTLIQTITFTIDTTKSVNLNITNPKFNAAPWGCHMNNFKILNAEELNVSANLGVDGLRFFGSNNESDPVKMFKYYKSIGKIGSEWNISGNTKNTGRYDLILNHGNDKPRIRFNLNLKEVKNGDIVRDLEAGLGYEMSAEILYMPEWMQKLKDAGRIEFHFFGRLCNPGVQVGYEDAYLYDFYVDRIGTHSIEFYWVCKSATDPDDDTFRYTNLLKDYELTDAGTLYYERLYFDVKMDNKVGGKRYIYNVKLLQAGGEFTEETSANHKISMHSETLAECYHIPWDGIPSEWEYSSIDDAYVMDFYLRARHGYEFSGSSVLSSQGIKLNVQNTKVTNKELIKGSSNRQLSISLVAKRRLTDVRGTLKNFRLGTDTFFTELVSNEPKKYTYKNTVVYDPAYGSYGVEAGQLGDDDMCYVYFDVEPGFGYYLPENASVKVILPAGYRANGIFDSAETYSTVYKGDWYDYSPITQKYRTSRLLEPNSEGKEYGTNILIQEPKAGDRPAVFAGYAKPTSLPSNMKVLSMQWLGPDYKPMGTYDKFEVGKDYTLDLRIGFEGGEELGHVYPKNNRDFKVNGKYVNSWMDNMDFTDGHIWHVYCSYEVFDPNASGSVSGTVKSYNSTTDPVTVQLFKSGSSSASYNTTVKGNSVSYTISGITPGTYTMKVSKKNHVTREYTVSVTTGTKTQNAEIWLHGDVNGDGVVNIKDCSRLLKHVNKTQLLTNTYALKCANTNGDSAVNIKDCSRLLKHVNKTQPLW
;
A
#
# COMPACT_ATOMS: atom_id res chain seq x y z
N MET A 1 23.34 -3.45 -37.82
CA MET A 1 21.99 -3.30 -38.40
C MET A 1 21.00 -3.77 -37.33
N LYS A 2 20.49 -2.87 -36.47
CA LYS A 2 19.25 -2.07 -36.61
C LYS A 2 17.99 -2.97 -36.68
N THR A 3 17.33 -3.26 -35.54
CA THR A 3 16.04 -2.69 -35.02
C THR A 3 14.83 -3.00 -35.91
N SER A 4 13.65 -3.46 -35.46
CA SER A 4 12.88 -3.01 -34.29
C SER A 4 11.74 -3.96 -33.87
N LYS A 5 11.37 -3.84 -32.58
CA LYS A 5 10.14 -4.25 -31.88
C LYS A 5 8.82 -3.98 -32.63
N ARG A 6 7.90 -4.95 -32.64
CA ARG A 6 6.43 -4.80 -32.39
C ARG A 6 5.78 -6.20 -32.35
N ASN A 7 4.93 -6.46 -31.35
CA ASN A 7 4.00 -7.63 -31.19
C ASN A 7 4.13 -8.44 -29.88
N GLN A 8 4.26 -7.77 -28.73
CA GLN A 8 4.00 -8.38 -27.41
C GLN A 8 3.11 -7.49 -26.53
N TRP A 9 2.16 -6.78 -27.13
CA TRP A 9 1.23 -5.88 -26.42
C TRP A 9 -0.26 -6.16 -26.69
N LEU A 10 -0.60 -7.29 -27.34
CA LEU A 10 -2.00 -7.67 -27.60
C LEU A 10 -2.52 -8.85 -26.75
N SER A 11 -1.64 -9.63 -26.10
CA SER A 11 -2.08 -10.76 -25.26
C SER A 11 -2.28 -10.42 -23.79
N PHE A 12 -1.83 -9.24 -23.33
CA PHE A 12 -2.04 -8.76 -21.96
C PHE A 12 -3.33 -7.93 -21.79
N LEU A 13 -3.93 -7.44 -22.89
CA LEU A 13 -5.16 -6.63 -22.83
C LEU A 13 -6.44 -7.49 -22.79
N LEU A 14 -6.38 -8.75 -23.23
CA LEU A 14 -7.49 -9.70 -23.15
C LEU A 14 -7.59 -10.43 -21.79
N ALA A 15 -6.51 -10.46 -21.01
CA ALA A 15 -6.51 -11.02 -19.65
C ALA A 15 -6.90 -9.97 -18.58
N LEU A 16 -6.82 -8.67 -18.87
CA LEU A 16 -7.21 -7.60 -17.94
C LEU A 16 -8.72 -7.29 -17.96
N ILE A 17 -9.47 -7.78 -18.97
CA ILE A 17 -10.93 -7.59 -19.07
C ILE A 17 -11.71 -8.68 -18.31
N MET A 18 -11.05 -9.75 -17.84
CA MET A 18 -11.71 -10.81 -17.04
C MET A 18 -11.46 -10.73 -15.53
N ILE A 19 -10.77 -9.69 -15.01
CA ILE A 19 -10.45 -9.55 -13.58
C ILE A 19 -11.06 -8.28 -12.92
N VAL A 20 -11.83 -7.46 -13.65
CA VAL A 20 -12.57 -6.31 -13.07
C VAL A 20 -14.08 -6.61 -12.96
N GLY A 21 -14.43 -7.82 -12.53
CA GLY A 21 -15.82 -8.27 -12.34
C GLY A 21 -16.29 -8.37 -10.89
N LEU A 22 -15.45 -8.02 -9.91
CA LEU A 22 -15.73 -8.19 -8.47
C LEU A 22 -15.27 -6.95 -7.69
N LEU A 23 -16.02 -5.86 -7.81
CA LEU A 23 -16.08 -4.77 -6.81
C LEU A 23 -17.50 -4.16 -6.87
N PRO A 24 -18.17 -3.91 -5.73
CA PRO A 24 -19.42 -3.17 -5.72
C PRO A 24 -19.12 -1.74 -6.18
N LEU A 25 -19.71 -1.33 -7.30
CA LEU A 25 -19.62 0.03 -7.82
C LEU A 25 -20.31 0.98 -6.84
N SER A 26 -19.54 1.53 -5.92
CA SER A 26 -19.83 2.82 -5.30
C SER A 26 -19.57 3.93 -6.33
N VAL A 27 -20.47 4.91 -6.28
CA VAL A 27 -20.67 6.04 -7.18
C VAL A 27 -19.38 6.78 -7.55
N LEU A 28 -19.05 6.81 -8.84
CA LEU A 28 -18.23 7.86 -9.45
C LEU A 28 -19.03 8.48 -10.61
N THR A 29 -19.64 9.63 -10.36
CA THR A 29 -20.26 10.46 -11.39
C THR A 29 -19.19 11.06 -12.29
N ALA A 30 -19.00 10.47 -13.48
CA ALA A 30 -18.22 11.08 -14.55
C ALA A 30 -19.10 12.09 -15.30
N ARG A 31 -18.79 13.38 -15.16
CA ARG A 31 -19.37 14.48 -15.95
C ARG A 31 -18.64 14.53 -17.29
N ALA A 32 -19.32 14.19 -18.38
CA ALA A 32 -18.82 14.44 -19.72
C ALA A 32 -19.06 15.92 -20.09
N GLU A 33 -17.99 16.63 -20.41
CA GLU A 33 -18.03 17.94 -21.05
C GLU A 33 -18.50 17.79 -22.50
N SER A 34 -19.57 18.48 -22.88
CA SER A 34 -19.87 18.82 -24.26
C SER A 34 -20.20 20.30 -24.31
N GLY A 35 -19.32 21.07 -24.98
CA GLY A 35 -19.49 22.49 -25.18
C GLY A 35 -20.69 22.82 -26.06
N GLY A 36 -21.38 23.91 -25.71
CA GLY A 36 -22.48 24.51 -26.47
C GLY A 36 -23.01 25.70 -25.68
N GLU A 37 -23.05 26.86 -26.33
CA GLU A 37 -23.11 28.22 -25.79
C GLU A 37 -24.27 28.56 -24.82
N GLU A 38 -23.93 29.46 -23.90
CA GLU A 38 -24.79 30.14 -22.94
C GLU A 38 -25.91 30.96 -23.61
N THR A 39 -27.13 30.81 -23.12
CA THR A 39 -28.02 31.96 -22.84
C THR A 39 -28.78 31.67 -21.55
N GLY A 40 -28.60 32.55 -20.56
CA GLY A 40 -28.96 32.31 -19.18
C GLY A 40 -30.42 32.58 -18.83
N THR A 41 -30.90 31.83 -17.84
CA THR A 41 -31.78 32.32 -16.78
C THR A 41 -31.49 31.51 -15.51
N THR A 42 -30.92 32.18 -14.52
CA THR A 42 -30.56 31.68 -13.19
C THR A 42 -31.81 31.48 -12.33
N GLN A 43 -32.14 30.22 -12.02
CA GLN A 43 -32.89 29.86 -10.80
C GLN A 43 -32.31 28.57 -10.19
N GLY A 44 -31.51 28.77 -9.15
CA GLY A 44 -31.45 27.92 -7.94
C GLY A 44 -31.07 26.45 -8.09
N ILE A 45 -29.81 26.14 -8.44
CA ILE A 45 -29.20 24.88 -7.98
C ILE A 45 -28.75 25.13 -6.54
N ALA A 46 -29.60 24.75 -5.59
CA ALA A 46 -29.28 24.79 -4.18
C ALA A 46 -28.17 23.77 -3.86
N GLN A 47 -27.13 24.28 -3.22
CA GLN A 47 -26.04 23.54 -2.59
C GLN A 47 -26.58 22.40 -1.72
N ALA A 48 -26.14 21.16 -1.96
CA ALA A 48 -26.26 20.09 -0.99
C ALA A 48 -25.33 20.38 0.20
N SER A 49 -25.83 21.15 1.15
CA SER A 49 -25.16 21.59 2.37
C SER A 49 -25.99 21.14 3.58
N ALA A 50 -25.44 20.21 4.38
CA ALA A 50 -25.58 20.14 5.84
C ALA A 50 -26.98 20.29 6.50
N THR A 51 -28.07 19.81 5.89
CA THR A 51 -29.39 19.69 6.54
C THR A 51 -29.76 18.21 6.69
N GLY A 52 -30.30 17.82 7.86
CA GLY A 52 -30.82 16.47 8.10
C GLY A 52 -31.87 16.02 7.07
N TYR A 53 -32.20 14.73 7.10
CA TYR A 53 -33.24 14.16 6.24
C TYR A 53 -34.60 14.87 6.47
N PRO A 54 -35.37 15.19 5.41
CA PRO A 54 -36.59 15.99 5.55
C PRO A 54 -37.70 15.21 6.27
N ALA A 55 -38.62 15.94 6.88
CA ALA A 55 -39.80 15.34 7.50
C ALA A 55 -40.74 14.75 6.44
N LEU A 56 -41.35 13.59 6.74
CA LEU A 56 -42.34 12.96 5.87
C LEU A 56 -43.74 13.42 6.30
N THR A 57 -44.30 14.39 5.58
CA THR A 57 -45.62 14.97 5.86
C THR A 57 -46.78 14.23 5.20
N ASN A 58 -46.50 13.45 4.15
CA ASN A 58 -47.51 12.79 3.33
C ASN A 58 -47.66 11.29 3.63
N LEU A 59 -46.71 10.70 4.37
CA LEU A 59 -46.69 9.27 4.69
C LEU A 59 -47.85 8.87 5.62
N VAL A 60 -48.14 9.70 6.62
CA VAL A 60 -49.26 9.51 7.56
C VAL A 60 -50.09 10.79 7.61
N GLU A 61 -51.35 10.71 7.19
CA GLU A 61 -52.25 11.86 7.16
C GLU A 61 -52.33 12.55 8.53
N GLY A 62 -52.11 13.86 8.55
CA GLY A 62 -52.17 14.68 9.76
C GLY A 62 -51.00 14.51 10.74
N THR A 63 -49.95 13.74 10.41
CA THR A 63 -48.77 13.56 11.27
C THR A 63 -47.47 13.79 10.51
N GLU A 64 -46.65 14.72 10.99
CA GLU A 64 -45.30 14.95 10.48
C GLU A 64 -44.31 13.96 11.12
N ILE A 65 -43.71 13.11 10.28
CA ILE A 65 -42.70 12.13 10.71
C ILE A 65 -41.31 12.75 10.59
N LEU A 66 -40.68 13.02 11.74
CA LEU A 66 -39.34 13.61 11.82
C LEU A 66 -38.25 12.53 11.78
N HIS A 67 -37.10 12.86 11.21
CA HIS A 67 -35.92 11.98 11.23
C HIS A 67 -35.37 11.84 12.66
N GLY A 68 -34.79 10.67 13.00
CA GLY A 68 -34.30 10.35 14.34
C GLY A 68 -35.38 9.89 15.33
N TYR A 69 -36.60 9.67 14.84
CA TYR A 69 -37.75 9.30 15.68
C TYR A 69 -38.52 8.09 15.15
N GLY A 70 -39.08 7.33 16.09
CA GLY A 70 -40.06 6.29 15.87
C GLY A 70 -41.44 6.71 16.34
N TYR A 71 -42.46 6.45 15.54
CA TYR A 71 -43.86 6.78 15.79
C TYR A 71 -44.71 5.51 15.85
N PHE A 72 -45.48 5.36 16.92
CA PHE A 72 -46.34 4.21 17.19
C PHE A 72 -47.79 4.69 17.27
N PHE A 73 -48.63 4.26 16.32
CA PHE A 73 -50.02 4.69 16.18
C PHE A 73 -50.95 3.64 16.75
N TYR A 74 -51.83 4.03 17.67
CA TYR A 74 -52.76 3.14 18.34
C TYR A 74 -54.21 3.36 17.89
N LYS A 75 -55.04 2.33 18.02
CA LYS A 75 -56.46 2.32 17.61
C LYS A 75 -57.30 3.43 18.25
N ASN A 76 -56.94 3.88 19.44
CA ASN A 76 -57.62 4.98 20.16
C ASN A 76 -57.20 6.38 19.69
N GLY A 77 -56.36 6.49 18.65
CA GLY A 77 -55.85 7.76 18.13
C GLY A 77 -54.60 8.28 18.85
N LYS A 78 -54.11 7.58 19.89
CA LYS A 78 -52.85 7.92 20.55
C LYS A 78 -51.67 7.68 19.60
N VAL A 79 -50.72 8.61 19.58
CA VAL A 79 -49.45 8.47 18.86
C VAL A 79 -48.30 8.64 19.86
N ASP A 80 -47.50 7.60 20.04
CA ASP A 80 -46.29 7.66 20.86
C ASP A 80 -45.08 7.93 19.98
N ARG A 81 -44.30 8.96 20.31
CA ARG A 81 -43.03 9.31 19.64
C ARG A 81 -41.85 8.96 20.54
N ARG A 82 -40.85 8.27 19.99
CA ARG A 82 -39.63 7.86 20.69
C ARG A 82 -38.40 8.24 19.88
N SER A 83 -37.33 8.71 20.53
CA SER A 83 -36.04 8.86 19.84
C SER A 83 -35.51 7.49 19.48
N ILE A 84 -34.94 7.34 18.29
CA ILE A 84 -34.34 6.10 17.82
C ILE A 84 -33.01 6.40 17.13
N ALA A 85 -32.18 5.38 17.01
CA ALA A 85 -31.08 5.32 16.06
C ALA A 85 -31.22 3.98 15.33
N ILE A 86 -31.18 4.01 14.00
CA ILE A 86 -31.31 2.79 13.20
C ILE A 86 -29.93 2.39 12.68
N ASP A 87 -29.47 1.20 13.06
CA ASP A 87 -28.29 0.60 12.46
C ASP A 87 -28.63 0.05 11.06
N PRO A 88 -27.93 0.48 10.00
CA PRO A 88 -28.08 -0.09 8.66
C PRO A 88 -27.84 -1.60 8.60
N GLU A 89 -26.92 -2.15 9.39
CA GLU A 89 -26.59 -3.59 9.40
C GLU A 89 -27.74 -4.41 10.02
N ASP A 90 -28.42 -3.86 11.03
CA ASP A 90 -29.59 -4.48 11.67
C ASP A 90 -30.86 -4.41 10.82
N CYS A 91 -30.81 -3.82 9.62
CA CYS A 91 -31.99 -3.73 8.75
C CYS A 91 -32.37 -5.06 8.09
N ARG A 92 -31.49 -6.07 8.17
CA ARG A 92 -31.69 -7.38 7.56
C ARG A 92 -32.27 -8.42 8.53
N LEU A 93 -32.13 -8.19 9.83
CA LEU A 93 -32.53 -9.14 10.87
C LEU A 93 -33.92 -8.80 11.42
N ASN A 94 -34.73 -9.83 11.67
CA ASN A 94 -36.08 -9.68 12.19
C ASN A 94 -36.51 -10.87 13.06
N SER A 95 -35.93 -11.00 14.25
CA SER A 95 -36.26 -12.09 15.16
C SER A 95 -37.10 -11.69 16.38
N GLY A 96 -37.43 -10.41 16.58
CA GLY A 96 -38.23 -9.97 17.74
C GLY A 96 -39.29 -8.90 17.51
N LEU A 97 -39.17 -8.07 16.46
CA LEU A 97 -40.08 -6.93 16.26
C LEU A 97 -41.45 -7.35 15.72
N ARG A 98 -41.49 -8.30 14.77
CA ARG A 98 -42.72 -8.80 14.15
C ARG A 98 -43.71 -9.33 15.18
N GLU A 99 -43.29 -10.26 16.04
CA GLU A 99 -44.15 -10.86 17.06
C GLU A 99 -44.56 -9.85 18.13
N SER A 100 -43.64 -8.97 18.54
CA SER A 100 -43.93 -7.90 19.50
C SER A 100 -44.99 -6.94 18.97
N TYR A 101 -44.92 -6.51 17.70
CA TYR A 101 -45.92 -5.60 17.12
C TYR A 101 -47.25 -6.29 16.82
N ARG A 102 -47.24 -7.57 16.37
CA ARG A 102 -48.46 -8.34 16.12
C ARG A 102 -49.24 -8.61 17.41
N SER A 103 -48.55 -8.91 18.52
CA SER A 103 -49.15 -9.23 19.81
C SER A 103 -49.85 -8.04 20.48
N ASP A 104 -49.39 -6.80 20.22
CA ASP A 104 -50.13 -5.60 20.62
C ASP A 104 -51.32 -5.35 19.66
N THR A 105 -52.51 -5.80 20.08
CA THR A 105 -53.75 -5.66 19.30
C THR A 105 -54.23 -4.21 19.15
N ASN A 106 -53.74 -3.28 19.98
CA ASN A 106 -54.09 -1.86 19.88
C ASN A 106 -53.19 -1.10 18.90
N LEU A 107 -51.97 -1.59 18.64
CA LEU A 107 -51.03 -0.99 17.71
C LEU A 107 -51.50 -1.19 16.24
N GLN A 108 -51.58 -0.08 15.50
CA GLN A 108 -52.07 -0.02 14.12
C GLN A 108 -50.96 0.20 13.10
N ARG A 109 -49.96 1.03 13.44
CA ARG A 109 -48.86 1.38 12.53
C ARG A 109 -47.61 1.75 13.33
N VAL A 110 -46.45 1.41 12.77
CA VAL A 110 -45.14 1.81 13.29
C VAL A 110 -44.33 2.41 12.14
N VAL A 111 -43.77 3.59 12.38
CA VAL A 111 -42.91 4.29 11.43
C VAL A 111 -41.62 4.64 12.15
N LEU A 112 -40.52 3.98 11.81
CA LEU A 112 -39.20 4.28 12.34
C LEU A 112 -38.40 4.94 11.22
N TYR A 113 -37.97 6.20 11.43
CA TYR A 113 -37.30 6.96 10.40
C TYR A 113 -36.03 7.61 10.92
N ASP A 114 -34.89 7.23 10.36
CA ASP A 114 -33.59 7.78 10.73
C ASP A 114 -32.60 7.69 9.57
N ASN A 115 -31.89 8.79 9.29
CA ASN A 115 -30.78 8.86 8.32
C ASN A 115 -31.02 8.16 6.96
N GLY A 116 -32.22 8.33 6.37
CA GLY A 116 -32.54 7.72 5.08
C GLY A 116 -32.93 6.26 5.15
N ILE A 117 -33.19 5.73 6.35
CA ILE A 117 -33.75 4.41 6.58
C ILE A 117 -35.15 4.57 7.15
N LEU A 118 -36.12 3.90 6.53
CA LEU A 118 -37.51 3.86 6.95
C LEU A 118 -37.90 2.41 7.23
N LYS A 119 -38.06 2.02 8.50
CA LYS A 119 -38.72 0.75 8.85
C LYS A 119 -40.22 1.01 8.98
N TYR A 120 -41.02 0.33 8.17
CA TYR A 120 -42.46 0.55 8.10
C TYR A 120 -43.23 -0.73 8.41
N TRP A 121 -44.21 -0.62 9.30
CA TRP A 121 -45.14 -1.69 9.63
C TRP A 121 -46.54 -1.13 9.80
N THR A 122 -47.55 -1.85 9.32
CA THR A 122 -48.95 -1.45 9.44
C THR A 122 -49.85 -2.67 9.47
N ARG A 123 -50.91 -2.60 10.25
CA ARG A 123 -52.02 -3.57 10.22
C ARG A 123 -53.12 -3.12 9.25
N ILE A 124 -53.03 -1.89 8.73
CA ILE A 124 -54.01 -1.31 7.83
C ILE A 124 -53.75 -1.85 6.42
N GLU A 125 -54.69 -2.64 5.90
CA GLU A 125 -54.64 -3.10 4.52
C GLU A 125 -54.80 -1.95 3.52
N ASN A 126 -54.19 -2.11 2.34
CA ASN A 126 -54.22 -1.15 1.24
C ASN A 126 -53.68 0.24 1.63
N ASP A 127 -52.72 0.30 2.53
CA ASP A 127 -52.06 1.54 2.90
C ASP A 127 -51.29 2.13 1.71
N PHE A 128 -51.19 3.46 1.61
CA PHE A 128 -50.53 4.14 0.50
C PHE A 128 -49.29 4.86 1.00
N LEU A 129 -48.12 4.49 0.47
CA LEU A 129 -46.86 5.06 0.89
C LEU A 129 -46.50 6.26 0.02
N ASP A 130 -46.84 7.46 0.50
CA ASP A 130 -46.47 8.72 -0.14
C ASP A 130 -45.15 9.25 0.44
N LEU A 131 -44.07 9.04 -0.31
CA LEU A 131 -42.70 9.38 0.06
C LEU A 131 -42.16 10.55 -0.79
N SER A 132 -43.06 11.36 -1.36
CA SER A 132 -42.74 12.53 -2.19
C SER A 132 -41.87 13.58 -1.51
N GLY A 133 -41.88 13.65 -0.18
CA GLY A 133 -40.98 14.55 0.58
C GLY A 133 -39.49 14.22 0.44
N LEU A 134 -39.13 13.10 -0.20
CA LEU A 134 -37.74 12.64 -0.36
C LEU A 134 -37.20 12.81 -1.78
N GLU A 135 -37.87 13.58 -2.64
CA GLU A 135 -37.44 13.81 -4.02
C GLU A 135 -35.93 14.17 -4.12
N GLY A 136 -35.21 13.43 -4.97
CA GLY A 136 -33.76 13.58 -5.14
C GLY A 136 -32.89 13.02 -4.02
N ARG A 137 -33.45 12.25 -3.08
CA ARG A 137 -32.73 11.57 -1.98
C ARG A 137 -32.69 10.06 -2.18
N SER A 138 -31.76 9.40 -1.49
CA SER A 138 -31.75 7.95 -1.34
C SER A 138 -32.54 7.52 -0.10
N LEU A 139 -33.27 6.42 -0.23
CA LEU A 139 -34.07 5.82 0.84
C LEU A 139 -33.90 4.31 0.88
N THR A 140 -33.62 3.77 2.07
CA THR A 140 -33.75 2.35 2.37
C THR A 140 -35.07 2.11 3.09
N LEU A 141 -36.05 1.52 2.41
CA LEU A 141 -37.32 1.10 2.97
C LEU A 141 -37.21 -0.35 3.43
N VAL A 142 -37.37 -0.59 4.73
CA VAL A 142 -37.31 -1.93 5.34
C VAL A 142 -38.71 -2.39 5.70
N LEU A 143 -39.13 -3.50 5.12
CA LEU A 143 -40.40 -4.16 5.39
C LEU A 143 -40.12 -5.57 5.91
N PHE A 144 -40.64 -5.84 7.09
CA PHE A 144 -40.25 -7.01 7.89
C PHE A 144 -41.45 -7.82 8.37
N ASP A 145 -42.61 -7.63 7.75
CA ASP A 145 -43.80 -8.43 8.04
C ASP A 145 -44.57 -8.68 6.75
N ASP A 146 -45.56 -9.56 6.82
CA ASP A 146 -46.54 -9.71 5.75
C ASP A 146 -47.43 -8.47 5.73
N LEU A 147 -47.38 -7.73 4.62
CA LEU A 147 -48.07 -6.45 4.49
C LEU A 147 -48.86 -6.42 3.17
N ASP A 148 -50.16 -6.09 3.25
CA ASP A 148 -51.00 -5.79 2.09
C ASP A 148 -51.09 -4.27 1.91
N LEU A 149 -50.33 -3.73 0.96
CA LEU A 149 -50.23 -2.31 0.64
C LEU A 149 -50.94 -1.99 -0.69
N SER A 150 -51.30 -0.72 -0.90
CA SER A 150 -51.96 -0.27 -2.13
C SER A 150 -50.97 0.06 -3.24
N ALA A 151 -50.10 1.05 -3.00
CA ALA A 151 -49.06 1.53 -3.91
C ALA A 151 -48.02 2.38 -3.15
N LEU A 152 -46.88 2.63 -3.80
CA LEU A 152 -45.77 3.45 -3.33
C LEU A 152 -45.48 4.55 -4.37
N TYR A 153 -45.47 5.79 -3.91
CA TYR A 153 -45.10 6.97 -4.71
C TYR A 153 -43.90 7.67 -4.10
N ALA A 154 -42.78 7.70 -4.84
CA ALA A 154 -41.51 8.27 -4.39
C ALA A 154 -40.77 8.92 -5.57
N PRO A 155 -41.30 10.01 -6.14
CA PRO A 155 -40.75 10.67 -7.33
C PRO A 155 -39.29 11.07 -7.13
N GLY A 156 -38.41 10.63 -8.04
CA GLY A 156 -36.99 10.96 -8.02
C GLY A 156 -36.17 10.36 -6.87
N VAL A 157 -36.74 9.42 -6.11
CA VAL A 157 -36.07 8.77 -4.96
C VAL A 157 -35.27 7.56 -5.42
N ASP A 158 -34.00 7.48 -5.04
CA ASP A 158 -33.22 6.25 -5.16
C ASP A 158 -33.63 5.26 -4.05
N LEU A 159 -34.54 4.35 -4.39
CA LEU A 159 -35.22 3.47 -3.46
C LEU A 159 -34.55 2.09 -3.39
N LYS A 160 -34.07 1.73 -2.21
CA LYS A 160 -33.71 0.37 -1.83
C LYS A 160 -34.81 -0.21 -0.96
N MET A 161 -35.47 -1.25 -1.41
CA MET A 161 -36.50 -1.97 -0.64
C MET A 161 -35.90 -3.26 -0.10
N ILE A 162 -35.71 -3.31 1.22
CA ILE A 162 -35.26 -4.51 1.94
C ILE A 162 -36.49 -5.25 2.46
N LEU A 163 -36.67 -6.49 2.00
CA LEU A 163 -37.65 -7.41 2.54
C LEU A 163 -36.92 -8.44 3.41
N THR A 164 -37.17 -8.44 4.71
CA THR A 164 -36.50 -9.39 5.62
C THR A 164 -37.01 -10.81 5.41
N ASN A 165 -36.31 -11.80 5.95
CA ASN A 165 -36.73 -13.20 5.84
C ASN A 165 -38.19 -13.40 6.28
N GLY A 166 -38.91 -14.21 5.50
CA GLY A 166 -40.31 -14.56 5.75
C GLY A 166 -41.31 -13.42 5.59
N ALA A 167 -40.90 -12.22 5.18
CA ALA A 167 -41.81 -11.12 4.89
C ALA A 167 -42.40 -11.27 3.49
N TYR A 168 -43.73 -11.37 3.39
CA TYR A 168 -44.43 -11.29 2.11
C TYR A 168 -45.18 -9.96 1.97
N VAL A 169 -44.59 -9.03 1.22
CA VAL A 169 -45.20 -7.72 0.97
C VAL A 169 -45.93 -7.76 -0.36
N THR A 170 -47.24 -7.50 -0.33
CA THR A 170 -48.09 -7.43 -1.51
C THR A 170 -48.53 -6.00 -1.76
N PHE A 171 -48.29 -5.48 -2.96
CA PHE A 171 -48.96 -4.29 -3.46
C PHE A 171 -50.09 -4.64 -4.42
N ARG A 172 -51.16 -3.84 -4.37
CA ARG A 172 -52.33 -3.97 -5.24
C ARG A 172 -52.45 -2.73 -6.11
N HIS A 173 -53.46 -1.91 -5.87
CA HIS A 173 -53.75 -0.71 -6.64
C HIS A 173 -54.16 0.44 -5.73
N SER A 174 -54.05 1.68 -6.20
CA SER A 174 -54.42 2.85 -5.41
C SER A 174 -55.34 3.81 -6.17
N THR A 175 -56.29 4.41 -5.44
CA THR A 175 -57.10 5.57 -5.88
C THR A 175 -56.42 6.90 -5.55
N ARG A 176 -55.31 6.89 -4.80
CA ARG A 176 -54.70 8.07 -4.17
C ARG A 176 -53.64 8.74 -5.06
N TYR A 177 -53.66 8.47 -6.36
CA TYR A 177 -52.80 9.11 -7.37
C TYR A 177 -53.30 10.47 -7.86
N LYS A 178 -54.47 10.92 -7.39
CA LYS A 178 -55.02 12.22 -7.74
C LYS A 178 -54.02 13.35 -7.41
N ASN A 179 -53.80 14.25 -8.37
CA ASN A 179 -52.89 15.40 -8.29
C ASN A 179 -51.40 15.07 -8.13
N LYS A 180 -50.95 13.84 -8.45
CA LYS A 180 -49.53 13.46 -8.43
C LYS A 180 -48.90 13.56 -9.82
N THR A 181 -47.63 13.94 -9.89
CA THR A 181 -46.82 13.98 -11.13
C THR A 181 -46.17 12.62 -11.39
N ALA A 182 -47.02 11.60 -11.51
CA ALA A 182 -46.67 10.21 -11.76
C ALA A 182 -46.30 9.96 -13.24
N TYR A 183 -45.80 8.77 -13.56
CA TYR A 183 -45.45 8.41 -14.94
C TYR A 183 -46.68 8.30 -15.87
N CYS A 184 -47.86 8.01 -15.32
CA CYS A 184 -49.10 7.84 -16.08
C CYS A 184 -49.71 9.18 -16.55
N PRO A 185 -50.49 9.18 -17.64
CA PRO A 185 -50.99 10.41 -18.23
C PRO A 185 -51.96 11.23 -17.37
N GLN A 186 -51.89 12.58 -17.42
CA GLN A 186 -52.65 13.53 -16.57
C GLN A 186 -54.19 13.35 -16.56
N ASN A 187 -54.77 12.64 -17.53
CA ASN A 187 -56.21 12.31 -17.57
C ASN A 187 -56.55 10.95 -16.93
N GLY A 188 -55.56 10.22 -16.40
CA GLY A 188 -55.69 8.94 -15.72
C GLY A 188 -55.73 9.11 -14.19
N VAL A 189 -56.69 8.44 -13.54
CA VAL A 189 -56.89 8.50 -12.07
C VAL A 189 -55.84 7.64 -11.31
N THR A 190 -54.89 7.04 -12.03
CA THR A 190 -54.05 5.91 -11.58
C THR A 190 -52.62 6.05 -12.05
N GLY A 191 -51.64 5.84 -11.15
CA GLY A 191 -50.21 5.76 -11.43
C GLY A 191 -49.71 4.33 -11.58
N ALA A 192 -48.39 4.14 -11.59
CA ALA A 192 -47.79 2.81 -11.41
C ALA A 192 -47.99 2.32 -9.96
N VAL A 193 -47.76 1.03 -9.69
CA VAL A 193 -47.87 0.51 -8.31
C VAL A 193 -46.68 0.95 -7.45
N ILE A 194 -45.47 0.90 -8.01
CA ILE A 194 -44.27 1.54 -7.49
C ILE A 194 -43.87 2.59 -8.52
N ASP A 195 -43.99 3.87 -8.16
CA ASP A 195 -43.78 4.98 -9.09
C ASP A 195 -42.72 5.95 -8.57
N LEU A 196 -41.56 5.93 -9.25
CA LEU A 196 -40.41 6.79 -8.96
C LEU A 196 -40.26 7.94 -9.97
N ALA A 197 -41.21 8.12 -10.88
CA ALA A 197 -41.12 9.16 -11.90
C ALA A 197 -41.49 10.54 -11.34
N GLN A 198 -40.74 11.57 -11.78
CA GLN A 198 -41.04 12.98 -11.47
C GLN A 198 -42.03 13.60 -12.46
N SER A 199 -42.17 13.01 -13.66
CA SER A 199 -42.97 13.57 -14.75
C SER A 199 -43.62 12.47 -15.60
N GLU A 200 -44.75 12.84 -16.20
CA GLU A 200 -45.54 11.98 -17.07
C GLU A 200 -44.72 11.45 -18.26
N GLY A 201 -44.82 10.15 -18.51
CA GLY A 201 -44.24 9.47 -19.68
C GLY A 201 -42.71 9.52 -19.78
N SER A 202 -42.02 9.99 -18.75
CA SER A 202 -40.59 10.28 -18.79
C SER A 202 -39.83 9.63 -17.65
N LEU A 203 -38.74 8.94 -17.99
CA LEU A 203 -37.76 8.43 -17.03
C LEU A 203 -36.69 9.48 -16.66
N ASN A 204 -36.76 10.70 -17.22
CA ASN A 204 -35.84 11.78 -16.83
C ASN A 204 -36.14 12.21 -15.39
N GLY A 205 -35.09 12.26 -14.57
CA GLY A 205 -35.20 12.56 -13.15
C GLY A 205 -35.86 11.47 -12.30
N CYS A 206 -36.22 10.32 -12.90
CA CYS A 206 -36.71 9.15 -12.18
C CYS A 206 -35.59 8.54 -11.32
N GLY A 207 -35.95 8.05 -10.13
CA GLY A 207 -35.01 7.38 -9.22
C GLY A 207 -34.75 5.92 -9.57
N ASN A 208 -33.75 5.31 -8.94
CA ASN A 208 -33.43 3.89 -9.09
C ASN A 208 -34.23 3.01 -8.11
N PHE A 209 -34.52 1.76 -8.49
CA PHE A 209 -35.19 0.78 -7.63
C PHE A 209 -34.33 -0.48 -7.44
N GLU A 210 -34.00 -0.81 -6.20
CA GLU A 210 -33.33 -2.05 -5.82
C GLU A 210 -34.21 -2.85 -4.85
N LEU A 211 -34.51 -4.10 -5.19
CA LEU A 211 -35.17 -5.06 -4.30
C LEU A 211 -34.12 -6.00 -3.69
N LEU A 212 -34.05 -6.05 -2.36
CA LEU A 212 -33.00 -6.68 -1.56
C LEU A 212 -33.58 -7.47 -0.37
N GLY A 213 -32.78 -8.35 0.22
CA GLY A 213 -33.13 -9.17 1.38
C GLY A 213 -33.51 -10.62 1.03
N ASN A 214 -34.36 -11.22 1.86
CA ASN A 214 -34.75 -12.64 1.81
C ASN A 214 -36.29 -12.80 1.86
N GLY A 215 -37.02 -11.73 1.52
CA GLY A 215 -38.48 -11.72 1.47
C GLY A 215 -39.03 -11.79 0.06
N LYS A 216 -40.36 -11.68 -0.05
CA LYS A 216 -41.07 -11.73 -1.33
C LYS A 216 -41.83 -10.43 -1.57
N LEU A 217 -41.63 -9.84 -2.76
CA LEU A 217 -42.44 -8.74 -3.27
C LEU A 217 -43.49 -9.27 -4.24
N GLY A 218 -44.76 -9.06 -3.92
CA GLY A 218 -45.91 -9.30 -4.79
C GLY A 218 -46.49 -8.00 -5.32
N ILE A 219 -46.82 -7.92 -6.61
CA ILE A 219 -47.61 -6.85 -7.20
C ILE A 219 -48.76 -7.50 -7.99
N PHE A 220 -49.99 -7.42 -7.47
CA PHE A 220 -51.15 -8.11 -8.05
C PHE A 220 -52.29 -7.14 -8.38
N THR A 221 -52.50 -6.88 -9.66
CA THR A 221 -53.45 -5.86 -10.15
C THR A 221 -54.45 -6.38 -11.17
N LYS A 222 -54.44 -7.70 -11.43
CA LYS A 222 -55.38 -8.36 -12.34
C LYS A 222 -56.85 -8.11 -11.99
N ASP A 223 -57.19 -8.05 -10.70
CA ASP A 223 -58.57 -7.86 -10.26
C ASP A 223 -58.88 -6.39 -9.91
N ALA A 224 -57.99 -5.46 -10.28
CA ALA A 224 -58.19 -4.04 -10.03
C ALA A 224 -59.42 -3.50 -10.77
N PRO A 225 -60.32 -2.77 -10.12
CA PRO A 225 -61.46 -2.16 -10.79
C PRO A 225 -61.01 -1.09 -11.80
N LYS A 226 -61.86 -0.81 -12.79
CA LYS A 226 -61.59 0.13 -13.90
C LYS A 226 -60.97 1.47 -13.46
N LYS A 227 -61.40 2.01 -12.32
CA LYS A 227 -60.94 3.32 -11.81
C LYS A 227 -59.56 3.29 -11.15
N THR A 228 -59.04 2.12 -10.81
CA THR A 228 -57.78 1.96 -10.05
C THR A 228 -56.74 1.11 -10.76
N SER A 229 -57.08 0.52 -11.91
CA SER A 229 -56.16 -0.31 -12.67
C SER A 229 -54.90 0.47 -13.11
N PRO A 230 -53.70 0.06 -12.69
CA PRO A 230 -52.46 0.72 -13.07
C PRO A 230 -51.99 0.28 -14.47
N ASP A 231 -51.28 1.16 -15.17
CA ASP A 231 -50.68 0.83 -16.48
C ASP A 231 -49.36 0.05 -16.35
N TYR A 232 -48.69 0.23 -15.21
CA TYR A 232 -47.34 -0.28 -14.92
C TYR A 232 -47.28 -0.81 -13.49
N ALA A 233 -46.49 -1.86 -13.28
CA ALA A 233 -46.19 -2.35 -11.93
C ALA A 233 -45.11 -1.50 -11.27
N ILE A 234 -43.97 -1.36 -11.95
CA ILE A 234 -42.81 -0.62 -11.45
C ILE A 234 -42.38 0.38 -12.52
N VAL A 235 -42.22 1.64 -12.12
CA VAL A 235 -41.57 2.67 -12.91
C VAL A 235 -40.36 3.19 -12.14
N ALA A 236 -39.18 2.94 -12.70
CA ALA A 236 -37.90 3.36 -12.14
C ALA A 236 -36.91 3.64 -13.29
N LYS A 237 -35.88 4.43 -13.04
CA LYS A 237 -34.82 4.68 -14.03
C LYS A 237 -34.01 3.43 -14.29
N ASN A 238 -33.57 2.76 -13.24
CA ASN A 238 -32.91 1.46 -13.26
C ASN A 238 -33.60 0.56 -12.24
N THR A 239 -33.74 -0.72 -12.56
CA THR A 239 -34.41 -1.71 -11.70
C THR A 239 -33.46 -2.88 -11.46
N SER A 240 -33.28 -3.27 -10.21
CA SER A 240 -32.48 -4.42 -9.81
C SER A 240 -33.23 -5.31 -8.83
N VAL A 241 -33.19 -6.63 -9.04
CA VAL A 241 -33.65 -7.65 -8.08
C VAL A 241 -32.44 -8.46 -7.65
N LEU A 242 -32.02 -8.31 -6.41
CA LEU A 242 -30.73 -8.81 -5.93
C LEU A 242 -30.89 -9.76 -4.73
N GLU A 243 -29.76 -10.36 -4.34
CA GLU A 243 -29.60 -11.17 -3.12
C GLU A 243 -30.49 -12.42 -3.13
N ASP A 244 -31.47 -12.52 -2.23
CA ASP A 244 -32.30 -13.70 -2.02
C ASP A 244 -33.78 -13.31 -2.05
N THR A 245 -34.12 -12.27 -2.83
CA THR A 245 -35.49 -11.79 -2.94
C THR A 245 -36.26 -12.44 -4.08
N ALA A 246 -37.52 -12.77 -3.79
CA ALA A 246 -38.47 -13.18 -4.81
C ALA A 246 -39.30 -11.97 -5.30
N LEU A 247 -39.50 -11.88 -6.61
CA LEU A 247 -40.38 -10.88 -7.22
C LEU A 247 -41.52 -11.59 -7.97
N SER A 248 -42.76 -11.21 -7.69
CA SER A 248 -43.93 -11.71 -8.41
C SER A 248 -44.83 -10.55 -8.83
N VAL A 249 -44.93 -10.30 -10.13
CA VAL A 249 -45.77 -9.26 -10.71
C VAL A 249 -46.84 -9.92 -11.57
N THR A 250 -48.12 -9.64 -11.30
CA THR A 250 -49.24 -10.03 -12.14
C THR A 250 -50.14 -8.83 -12.40
N CYS A 251 -50.09 -8.31 -13.63
CA CYS A 251 -50.86 -7.12 -14.01
C CYS A 251 -51.63 -7.30 -15.32
N GLY A 252 -52.57 -6.38 -15.57
CA GLY A 252 -53.43 -6.36 -16.75
C GLY A 252 -54.81 -6.95 -16.46
N ASN A 253 -55.86 -6.33 -17.00
CA ASN A 253 -57.24 -6.80 -16.82
C ASN A 253 -58.13 -6.36 -17.98
N SER A 254 -59.44 -6.64 -17.88
CA SER A 254 -60.39 -6.32 -18.96
C SER A 254 -60.68 -4.82 -19.10
N TYR A 255 -60.33 -4.01 -18.11
CA TYR A 255 -60.66 -2.59 -18.03
C TYR A 255 -59.54 -1.65 -18.46
N ARG A 256 -58.28 -2.05 -18.24
CA ARG A 256 -57.10 -1.27 -18.60
C ARG A 256 -55.93 -2.17 -18.95
N ASP A 257 -55.23 -1.78 -20.00
CA ASP A 257 -54.22 -2.57 -20.65
C ASP A 257 -52.83 -2.17 -20.17
N VAL A 258 -52.04 -3.16 -19.74
CA VAL A 258 -50.63 -2.95 -19.39
C VAL A 258 -49.84 -2.83 -20.69
N ASN A 259 -49.09 -1.74 -20.86
CA ASN A 259 -48.14 -1.60 -21.96
C ASN A 259 -46.80 -2.26 -21.62
N THR A 260 -46.34 -2.09 -20.39
CA THR A 260 -45.10 -2.68 -19.87
C THR A 260 -45.24 -2.95 -18.37
N LEU A 261 -44.79 -4.10 -17.86
CA LEU A 261 -44.84 -4.34 -16.40
C LEU A 261 -43.81 -3.49 -15.65
N ILE A 262 -42.54 -3.56 -16.07
CA ILE A 262 -41.43 -2.82 -15.47
C ILE A 262 -40.89 -1.80 -16.47
N GLN A 263 -41.24 -0.53 -16.31
CA GLN A 263 -40.73 0.54 -17.16
C GLN A 263 -39.39 1.04 -16.60
N THR A 264 -38.31 0.81 -17.36
CA THR A 264 -36.93 1.10 -16.91
C THR A 264 -35.94 1.24 -18.09
N ILE A 265 -34.78 1.88 -17.85
CA ILE A 265 -33.64 1.95 -18.78
C ILE A 265 -32.79 0.69 -18.71
N THR A 266 -32.58 0.15 -17.50
CA THR A 266 -31.85 -1.10 -17.26
C THR A 266 -32.60 -2.01 -16.30
N PHE A 267 -32.49 -3.32 -16.52
CA PHE A 267 -33.08 -4.32 -15.63
C PHE A 267 -32.07 -5.41 -15.33
N THR A 268 -31.70 -5.55 -14.05
CA THR A 268 -30.77 -6.57 -13.57
C THR A 268 -31.49 -7.55 -12.65
N ILE A 269 -31.34 -8.84 -12.92
CA ILE A 269 -31.79 -9.93 -12.07
C ILE A 269 -30.55 -10.68 -11.59
N ASP A 270 -30.29 -10.61 -10.30
CA ASP A 270 -29.18 -11.27 -9.63
C ASP A 270 -29.61 -11.75 -8.23
N THR A 271 -30.67 -12.55 -8.22
CA THR A 271 -31.23 -13.15 -7.00
C THR A 271 -30.98 -14.65 -6.99
N THR A 272 -31.09 -15.31 -5.84
CA THR A 272 -31.15 -16.77 -5.78
C THR A 272 -32.58 -17.30 -5.95
N LYS A 273 -33.60 -16.44 -5.88
CA LYS A 273 -35.02 -16.83 -5.90
C LYS A 273 -35.68 -16.63 -7.27
N SER A 274 -36.96 -17.00 -7.36
CA SER A 274 -37.76 -16.85 -8.57
C SER A 274 -38.21 -15.41 -8.84
N VAL A 275 -38.19 -15.04 -10.13
CA VAL A 275 -38.78 -13.81 -10.66
C VAL A 275 -39.92 -14.17 -11.62
N ASN A 276 -41.13 -13.73 -11.29
CA ASN A 276 -42.35 -14.06 -12.02
C ASN A 276 -42.98 -12.78 -12.58
N LEU A 277 -43.12 -12.68 -13.90
CA LEU A 277 -43.69 -11.53 -14.60
C LEU A 277 -44.87 -11.99 -15.48
N ASN A 278 -46.08 -11.83 -14.97
CA ASN A 278 -47.30 -12.32 -15.58
C ASN A 278 -48.16 -11.18 -16.14
N ILE A 279 -48.40 -11.22 -17.44
CA ILE A 279 -49.21 -10.27 -18.20
C ILE A 279 -50.56 -10.90 -18.46
N THR A 280 -51.57 -10.42 -17.75
CA THR A 280 -52.95 -10.92 -17.87
C THR A 280 -53.83 -10.09 -18.82
N ASN A 281 -53.20 -9.27 -19.66
CA ASN A 281 -53.83 -8.41 -20.67
C ASN A 281 -54.55 -9.23 -21.76
N PRO A 282 -55.88 -9.10 -21.92
CA PRO A 282 -56.63 -9.85 -22.93
C PRO A 282 -56.76 -9.14 -24.29
N LYS A 283 -56.29 -7.89 -24.45
CA LYS A 283 -56.60 -7.05 -25.62
C LYS A 283 -55.38 -6.52 -26.38
N PHE A 284 -54.20 -6.46 -25.73
CA PHE A 284 -52.99 -5.90 -26.32
C PHE A 284 -51.76 -6.73 -26.00
N ASN A 285 -50.78 -6.66 -26.89
CA ASN A 285 -49.46 -7.22 -26.66
C ASN A 285 -48.69 -6.26 -25.74
N ALA A 286 -47.98 -6.82 -24.75
CA ALA A 286 -47.28 -6.04 -23.75
C ALA A 286 -45.87 -6.57 -23.51
N ALA A 287 -45.01 -5.68 -22.99
CA ALA A 287 -43.64 -6.05 -22.65
C ALA A 287 -43.51 -6.38 -21.15
N PRO A 288 -42.75 -7.41 -20.77
CA PRO A 288 -42.47 -7.67 -19.35
C PRO A 288 -41.55 -6.59 -18.76
N TRP A 289 -40.70 -5.95 -19.56
CA TRP A 289 -39.88 -4.81 -19.17
C TRP A 289 -39.65 -3.87 -20.35
N GLY A 290 -39.35 -2.60 -20.05
CA GLY A 290 -39.28 -1.52 -21.04
C GLY A 290 -37.90 -1.32 -21.68
N CYS A 291 -36.85 -1.99 -21.19
CA CYS A 291 -35.49 -1.79 -21.68
C CYS A 291 -35.11 -2.73 -22.84
N HIS A 292 -34.18 -2.27 -23.67
CA HIS A 292 -33.57 -3.10 -24.72
C HIS A 292 -32.75 -4.26 -24.11
N MET A 293 -32.64 -5.38 -24.81
CA MET A 293 -31.88 -6.58 -24.37
C MET A 293 -30.37 -6.33 -24.13
N ASN A 294 -29.82 -5.19 -24.58
CA ASN A 294 -28.45 -4.77 -24.24
C ASN A 294 -28.33 -4.23 -22.80
N ASN A 295 -29.46 -3.80 -22.24
CA ASN A 295 -29.59 -3.22 -20.91
C ASN A 295 -30.32 -4.16 -19.94
N PHE A 296 -30.68 -5.36 -20.41
CA PHE A 296 -31.23 -6.43 -19.60
C PHE A 296 -30.10 -7.40 -19.21
N LYS A 297 -30.00 -7.73 -17.92
CA LYS A 297 -29.03 -8.70 -17.39
C LYS A 297 -29.76 -9.70 -16.51
N ILE A 298 -29.55 -10.98 -16.77
CA ILE A 298 -29.92 -12.07 -15.88
C ILE A 298 -28.63 -12.80 -15.50
N LEU A 299 -28.19 -12.59 -14.26
CA LEU A 299 -26.96 -13.15 -13.72
C LEU A 299 -27.28 -14.43 -12.94
N ASN A 300 -28.22 -14.35 -12.01
CA ASN A 300 -28.69 -15.46 -11.19
C ASN A 300 -30.20 -15.31 -10.93
N ALA A 301 -30.90 -16.44 -10.91
CA ALA A 301 -32.26 -16.63 -10.37
C ALA A 301 -32.53 -18.13 -10.31
N GLU A 302 -33.38 -18.58 -9.39
CA GLU A 302 -33.91 -19.96 -9.44
C GLU A 302 -34.61 -20.21 -10.79
N GLU A 303 -35.48 -19.26 -11.15
CA GLU A 303 -36.13 -19.19 -12.44
C GLU A 303 -36.60 -17.76 -12.73
N LEU A 304 -36.64 -17.42 -14.02
CA LEU A 304 -37.40 -16.29 -14.55
C LEU A 304 -38.57 -16.84 -15.37
N ASN A 305 -39.78 -16.59 -14.91
CA ASN A 305 -41.02 -16.94 -15.60
C ASN A 305 -41.68 -15.68 -16.15
N VAL A 306 -41.90 -15.65 -17.46
CA VAL A 306 -42.64 -14.59 -18.15
C VAL A 306 -43.85 -15.21 -18.82
N SER A 307 -45.05 -14.75 -18.50
CA SER A 307 -46.28 -15.30 -19.09
C SER A 307 -47.22 -14.24 -19.65
N ALA A 308 -47.99 -14.62 -20.68
CA ALA A 308 -49.02 -13.77 -21.29
C ALA A 308 -50.28 -14.57 -21.65
N ASN A 309 -51.47 -13.99 -21.46
CA ASN A 309 -52.74 -14.65 -21.77
C ASN A 309 -53.09 -14.73 -23.27
N LEU A 310 -52.39 -14.00 -24.15
CA LEU A 310 -52.66 -13.91 -25.59
C LEU A 310 -51.80 -14.85 -26.46
N GLY A 311 -51.25 -15.90 -25.86
CA GLY A 311 -50.29 -16.78 -26.50
C GLY A 311 -48.94 -16.09 -26.72
N VAL A 312 -48.09 -16.71 -27.53
CA VAL A 312 -46.73 -16.22 -27.81
C VAL A 312 -46.72 -14.82 -28.44
N ASP A 313 -47.71 -14.52 -29.29
CA ASP A 313 -47.84 -13.23 -29.99
C ASP A 313 -48.20 -12.07 -29.03
N GLY A 314 -48.64 -12.40 -27.82
CA GLY A 314 -48.95 -11.43 -26.76
C GLY A 314 -47.73 -10.81 -26.08
N LEU A 315 -46.54 -11.37 -26.26
CA LEU A 315 -45.30 -10.87 -25.67
C LEU A 315 -44.53 -9.97 -26.63
N ARG A 316 -44.03 -8.83 -26.13
CA ARG A 316 -43.09 -7.96 -26.83
C ARG A 316 -41.77 -7.88 -26.08
N PHE A 317 -40.68 -8.16 -26.78
CA PHE A 317 -39.31 -7.96 -26.29
C PHE A 317 -38.56 -7.02 -27.21
N PHE A 318 -37.70 -6.18 -26.62
CA PHE A 318 -36.94 -5.16 -27.35
C PHE A 318 -35.52 -5.65 -27.63
N GLY A 319 -35.25 -6.12 -28.85
CA GLY A 319 -33.95 -6.68 -29.24
C GLY A 319 -33.51 -6.30 -30.65
N SER A 320 -32.24 -6.53 -30.96
CA SER A 320 -31.63 -6.17 -32.26
C SER A 320 -31.51 -7.35 -33.24
N ASN A 321 -32.08 -8.51 -32.92
CA ASN A 321 -31.96 -9.73 -33.71
C ASN A 321 -33.16 -9.99 -34.64
N ASN A 322 -34.15 -9.08 -34.67
CA ASN A 322 -35.39 -9.19 -35.47
C ASN A 322 -36.19 -10.49 -35.25
N GLU A 323 -35.91 -11.24 -34.18
CA GLU A 323 -36.61 -12.47 -33.84
C GLU A 323 -37.84 -12.13 -32.99
N SER A 324 -38.98 -12.72 -33.36
CA SER A 324 -40.27 -12.50 -32.68
C SER A 324 -40.63 -13.65 -31.73
N ASP A 325 -40.06 -14.84 -31.95
CA ASP A 325 -40.19 -15.98 -31.05
C ASP A 325 -39.30 -15.76 -29.80
N PRO A 326 -39.88 -15.67 -28.59
CA PRO A 326 -39.11 -15.39 -27.38
C PRO A 326 -38.03 -16.44 -27.11
N VAL A 327 -38.29 -17.72 -27.34
CA VAL A 327 -37.33 -18.81 -27.10
C VAL A 327 -36.13 -18.69 -28.02
N LYS A 328 -36.36 -18.48 -29.33
CA LYS A 328 -35.27 -18.29 -30.30
C LYS A 328 -34.47 -17.02 -29.99
N MET A 329 -35.14 -15.95 -29.58
CA MET A 329 -34.49 -14.70 -29.21
C MET A 329 -33.53 -14.90 -28.02
N PHE A 330 -34.01 -15.50 -26.93
CA PHE A 330 -33.19 -15.76 -25.76
C PHE A 330 -32.06 -16.77 -26.04
N LYS A 331 -32.30 -17.79 -26.88
CA LYS A 331 -31.24 -18.73 -27.33
C LYS A 331 -30.16 -18.03 -28.15
N TYR A 332 -30.53 -17.07 -29.00
CA TYR A 332 -29.56 -16.24 -29.71
C TYR A 332 -28.70 -15.43 -28.73
N TYR A 333 -29.31 -14.74 -27.76
CA TYR A 333 -28.56 -13.98 -26.75
C TYR A 333 -27.65 -14.84 -25.88
N LYS A 334 -28.06 -16.08 -25.59
CA LYS A 334 -27.19 -17.09 -24.97
C LYS A 334 -26.00 -17.46 -25.87
N SER A 335 -26.23 -17.69 -27.16
CA SER A 335 -25.17 -18.09 -28.11
C SER A 335 -24.06 -17.04 -28.29
N ILE A 336 -24.38 -15.76 -28.08
CA ILE A 336 -23.41 -14.65 -28.15
C ILE A 336 -22.89 -14.21 -26.77
N GLY A 337 -23.18 -14.98 -25.72
CA GLY A 337 -22.67 -14.75 -24.36
C GLY A 337 -23.31 -13.58 -23.59
N LYS A 338 -24.46 -13.05 -24.02
CA LYS A 338 -25.21 -12.03 -23.24
C LYS A 338 -26.01 -12.63 -22.08
N ILE A 339 -26.31 -13.92 -22.18
CA ILE A 339 -26.96 -14.72 -21.15
C ILE A 339 -26.07 -15.93 -20.94
N GLY A 340 -25.89 -16.35 -19.69
CA GLY A 340 -25.03 -17.46 -19.35
C GLY A 340 -25.44 -18.78 -20.02
N SER A 341 -24.46 -19.64 -20.30
CA SER A 341 -24.66 -20.94 -20.94
C SER A 341 -25.54 -21.87 -20.12
N GLU A 342 -25.55 -21.69 -18.79
CA GLU A 342 -26.32 -22.45 -17.81
C GLU A 342 -27.85 -22.34 -17.96
N TRP A 343 -28.33 -21.31 -18.65
CA TRP A 343 -29.78 -21.07 -18.78
C TRP A 343 -30.42 -22.00 -19.80
N ASN A 344 -31.34 -22.83 -19.33
CA ASN A 344 -32.31 -23.53 -20.13
C ASN A 344 -33.50 -22.61 -20.43
N ILE A 345 -33.86 -22.51 -21.71
CA ILE A 345 -34.91 -21.59 -22.20
C ILE A 345 -35.98 -22.45 -22.88
N SER A 346 -37.19 -22.43 -22.32
CA SER A 346 -38.35 -23.13 -22.86
C SER A 346 -39.57 -22.22 -22.92
N GLY A 347 -40.49 -22.51 -23.84
CA GLY A 347 -41.70 -21.71 -24.02
C GLY A 347 -42.82 -22.57 -24.56
N ASN A 348 -44.03 -22.41 -24.02
CA ASN A 348 -45.19 -23.19 -24.44
C ASN A 348 -46.50 -22.40 -24.35
N THR A 349 -47.33 -22.49 -25.41
CA THR A 349 -48.70 -21.99 -25.40
C THR A 349 -49.63 -23.10 -24.90
N LYS A 350 -50.25 -22.90 -23.74
CA LYS A 350 -51.24 -23.81 -23.17
C LYS A 350 -52.56 -23.73 -23.95
N ASN A 351 -53.39 -24.78 -23.85
CA ASN A 351 -54.74 -24.83 -24.43
C ASN A 351 -55.65 -23.69 -23.95
N THR A 352 -55.32 -23.06 -22.81
CA THR A 352 -56.01 -21.89 -22.28
C THR A 352 -55.70 -20.59 -23.02
N GLY A 353 -54.82 -20.62 -24.03
CA GLY A 353 -54.29 -19.44 -24.70
C GLY A 353 -53.14 -18.76 -23.94
N ARG A 354 -52.82 -19.19 -22.71
CA ARG A 354 -51.69 -18.65 -21.94
C ARG A 354 -50.35 -19.17 -22.48
N TYR A 355 -49.41 -18.28 -22.78
CA TYR A 355 -48.03 -18.62 -23.05
C TYR A 355 -47.18 -18.43 -21.80
N ASP A 356 -46.32 -19.40 -21.52
CA ASP A 356 -45.32 -19.34 -20.45
C ASP A 356 -43.92 -19.49 -21.08
N LEU A 357 -43.07 -18.48 -20.92
CA LEU A 357 -41.64 -18.49 -21.20
C LEU A 357 -40.90 -18.70 -19.88
N ILE A 358 -40.07 -19.74 -19.83
CA ILE A 358 -39.35 -20.13 -18.61
C ILE A 358 -37.86 -20.17 -18.92
N LEU A 359 -37.10 -19.38 -18.16
CA LEU A 359 -35.65 -19.45 -18.07
C LEU A 359 -35.31 -20.05 -16.71
N ASN A 360 -34.66 -21.21 -16.69
CA ASN A 360 -34.25 -21.91 -15.47
C ASN A 360 -32.99 -22.74 -15.73
N HIS A 361 -32.60 -23.58 -14.77
CA HIS A 361 -31.44 -24.47 -14.93
C HIS A 361 -31.78 -25.86 -15.51
N GLY A 362 -33.06 -26.11 -15.86
CA GLY A 362 -33.49 -27.36 -16.51
C GLY A 362 -33.16 -28.64 -15.73
N ASN A 363 -32.50 -29.58 -16.41
CA ASN A 363 -32.03 -30.84 -15.82
C ASN A 363 -30.58 -30.76 -15.29
N ASP A 364 -29.97 -29.58 -15.31
CA ASP A 364 -28.61 -29.36 -14.80
C ASP A 364 -28.61 -29.24 -13.28
N LYS A 365 -28.84 -30.39 -12.64
CA LYS A 365 -29.02 -30.57 -11.20
C LYS A 365 -27.79 -31.24 -10.59
N PRO A 366 -27.45 -30.97 -9.32
CA PRO A 366 -26.38 -31.69 -8.65
C PRO A 366 -26.69 -33.18 -8.58
N ARG A 367 -25.64 -34.01 -8.51
CA ARG A 367 -25.78 -35.45 -8.32
C ARG A 367 -25.12 -35.82 -7.01
N ILE A 368 -25.91 -36.34 -6.08
CA ILE A 368 -25.45 -36.68 -4.74
C ILE A 368 -25.36 -38.20 -4.59
N ARG A 369 -24.24 -38.70 -4.08
CA ARG A 369 -24.10 -40.07 -3.61
C ARG A 369 -24.26 -40.08 -2.10
N PHE A 370 -25.24 -40.83 -1.63
CA PHE A 370 -25.50 -41.03 -0.23
C PHE A 370 -24.83 -42.30 0.27
N ASN A 371 -24.18 -42.23 1.44
CA ASN A 371 -23.54 -43.38 2.07
C ASN A 371 -24.01 -43.55 3.51
N LEU A 372 -24.23 -44.80 3.90
CA LEU A 372 -24.40 -45.21 5.29
C LEU A 372 -23.35 -46.27 5.61
N ASN A 373 -22.60 -46.05 6.69
CA ASN A 373 -21.50 -46.90 7.13
C ASN A 373 -20.49 -47.15 5.99
N LEU A 374 -20.07 -46.07 5.31
CA LEU A 374 -19.09 -46.09 4.22
C LEU A 374 -19.51 -46.91 2.99
N LYS A 375 -20.80 -47.25 2.86
CA LYS A 375 -21.37 -47.95 1.71
C LYS A 375 -22.45 -47.09 1.07
N GLU A 376 -22.42 -47.01 -0.26
CA GLU A 376 -23.46 -46.32 -1.03
C GLU A 376 -24.83 -46.96 -0.76
N VAL A 377 -25.82 -46.11 -0.52
CA VAL A 377 -27.23 -46.48 -0.35
C VAL A 377 -28.07 -45.86 -1.45
N LYS A 378 -29.07 -46.61 -1.94
CA LYS A 378 -29.99 -46.18 -3.00
C LYS A 378 -31.43 -46.21 -2.51
N ASN A 379 -32.29 -45.52 -3.26
CA ASN A 379 -33.68 -45.37 -2.90
C ASN A 379 -34.39 -46.74 -2.96
N GLY A 380 -35.06 -47.11 -1.87
CA GLY A 380 -35.72 -48.41 -1.70
C GLY A 380 -34.79 -49.55 -1.31
N ASP A 381 -33.51 -49.29 -1.04
CA ASP A 381 -32.59 -50.33 -0.57
C ASP A 381 -32.97 -50.84 0.83
N ILE A 382 -32.57 -52.07 1.12
CA ILE A 382 -32.61 -52.64 2.48
C ILE A 382 -31.18 -52.91 2.92
N VAL A 383 -30.63 -52.02 3.73
CA VAL A 383 -29.30 -52.16 4.34
C VAL A 383 -29.38 -53.23 5.43
N ARG A 384 -28.46 -54.20 5.34
CA ARG A 384 -28.28 -55.28 6.31
C ARG A 384 -26.88 -55.17 6.91
N ASP A 385 -26.61 -55.97 7.94
CA ASP A 385 -25.31 -56.04 8.62
C ASP A 385 -24.98 -54.83 9.52
N LEU A 386 -25.99 -54.08 9.94
CA LEU A 386 -25.89 -53.11 11.03
C LEU A 386 -26.50 -53.71 12.30
N GLU A 387 -25.96 -53.32 13.45
CA GLU A 387 -26.37 -53.78 14.78
C GLU A 387 -26.99 -52.62 15.55
N ALA A 388 -28.07 -52.90 16.27
CA ALA A 388 -28.68 -51.92 17.14
C ALA A 388 -27.76 -51.56 18.32
N GLY A 389 -27.81 -50.29 18.74
CA GLY A 389 -26.98 -49.76 19.84
C GLY A 389 -25.58 -49.32 19.42
N LEU A 390 -25.26 -49.28 18.12
CA LEU A 390 -24.04 -48.68 17.59
C LEU A 390 -24.36 -47.51 16.66
N GLY A 391 -23.45 -46.54 16.66
CA GLY A 391 -23.44 -45.40 15.75
C GLY A 391 -22.65 -45.69 14.48
N TYR A 392 -23.13 -45.12 13.38
CA TYR A 392 -22.63 -45.34 12.03
C TYR A 392 -22.39 -44.02 11.31
N GLU A 393 -21.38 -44.04 10.44
CA GLU A 393 -21.09 -42.92 9.54
C GLU A 393 -22.23 -42.69 8.56
N MET A 394 -22.52 -41.43 8.27
CA MET A 394 -23.38 -41.01 7.18
C MET A 394 -22.69 -39.89 6.41
N SER A 395 -22.81 -39.90 5.09
CA SER A 395 -22.30 -38.83 4.24
C SER A 395 -23.12 -38.65 2.96
N ALA A 396 -23.02 -37.45 2.42
CA ALA A 396 -23.50 -37.08 1.09
C ALA A 396 -22.34 -36.50 0.28
N GLU A 397 -21.90 -37.22 -0.73
CA GLU A 397 -20.82 -36.84 -1.64
C GLU A 397 -21.41 -36.19 -2.90
N ILE A 398 -20.95 -34.98 -3.24
CA ILE A 398 -21.37 -34.29 -4.45
C ILE A 398 -20.53 -34.82 -5.63
N LEU A 399 -21.13 -35.68 -6.47
CA LEU A 399 -20.47 -36.26 -7.64
C LEU A 399 -20.41 -35.29 -8.84
N TYR A 400 -21.38 -34.37 -8.90
CA TYR A 400 -21.48 -33.37 -9.95
C TYR A 400 -22.10 -32.11 -9.37
N MET A 401 -21.41 -30.98 -9.56
CA MET A 401 -21.87 -29.64 -9.21
C MET A 401 -22.16 -28.85 -10.49
N PRO A 402 -23.40 -28.41 -10.74
CA PRO A 402 -23.74 -27.56 -11.89
C PRO A 402 -22.97 -26.23 -11.87
N GLU A 403 -22.70 -25.67 -13.05
CA GLU A 403 -21.92 -24.42 -13.19
C GLU A 403 -22.57 -23.25 -12.43
N TRP A 404 -23.90 -23.13 -12.50
CA TRP A 404 -24.66 -22.08 -11.81
C TRP A 404 -24.54 -22.18 -10.29
N MET A 405 -24.57 -23.41 -9.75
CA MET A 405 -24.46 -23.66 -8.32
C MET A 405 -23.02 -23.41 -7.86
N GLN A 406 -22.03 -23.81 -8.66
CA GLN A 406 -20.62 -23.52 -8.38
C GLN A 406 -20.35 -22.01 -8.35
N LYS A 407 -20.89 -21.23 -9.31
CA LYS A 407 -20.80 -19.76 -9.32
C LYS A 407 -21.35 -19.14 -8.03
N LEU A 408 -22.51 -19.60 -7.57
CA LEU A 408 -23.11 -19.11 -6.33
C LEU A 408 -22.30 -19.52 -5.08
N LYS A 409 -21.75 -20.74 -5.07
CA LYS A 409 -20.89 -21.24 -3.99
C LYS A 409 -19.61 -20.42 -3.88
N ASP A 410 -18.95 -20.17 -5.00
CA ASP A 410 -17.70 -19.40 -5.06
C ASP A 410 -17.93 -17.93 -4.68
N ALA A 411 -19.13 -17.42 -4.91
CA ALA A 411 -19.57 -16.10 -4.45
C ALA A 411 -20.01 -16.07 -2.98
N GLY A 412 -19.96 -17.20 -2.25
CA GLY A 412 -20.40 -17.29 -0.85
C GLY A 412 -21.91 -17.06 -0.65
N ARG A 413 -22.73 -17.32 -1.68
CA ARG A 413 -24.18 -17.07 -1.65
C ARG A 413 -25.01 -18.29 -1.29
N ILE A 414 -24.42 -19.48 -1.26
CA ILE A 414 -25.13 -20.73 -0.95
C ILE A 414 -24.33 -21.62 -0.01
N GLU A 415 -25.07 -22.44 0.74
CA GLU A 415 -24.54 -23.43 1.68
C GLU A 415 -25.21 -24.79 1.48
N PHE A 416 -24.52 -25.85 1.91
CA PHE A 416 -24.99 -27.23 1.78
C PHE A 416 -25.07 -27.91 3.14
N HIS A 417 -26.20 -28.57 3.41
CA HIS A 417 -26.39 -29.35 4.62
C HIS A 417 -26.87 -30.76 4.29
N PHE A 418 -26.49 -31.70 5.16
CA PHE A 418 -26.88 -33.10 5.06
C PHE A 418 -27.24 -33.64 6.45
N PHE A 419 -28.34 -34.37 6.53
CA PHE A 419 -28.78 -35.04 7.75
C PHE A 419 -29.62 -36.28 7.42
N GLY A 420 -29.70 -37.22 8.35
CA GLY A 420 -30.59 -38.37 8.28
C GLY A 420 -31.73 -38.28 9.29
N ARG A 421 -32.89 -38.83 8.96
CA ARG A 421 -34.06 -38.91 9.83
C ARG A 421 -34.55 -40.33 9.95
N LEU A 422 -34.89 -40.74 11.16
CA LEU A 422 -35.52 -42.02 11.47
C LEU A 422 -37.04 -41.85 11.43
N CYS A 423 -37.72 -42.57 10.54
CA CYS A 423 -39.19 -42.50 10.43
C CYS A 423 -39.86 -43.13 11.65
N ASN A 424 -41.05 -42.63 12.00
CA ASN A 424 -41.86 -43.20 13.06
C ASN A 424 -42.24 -44.67 12.76
N PRO A 425 -42.11 -45.60 13.74
CA PRO A 425 -42.48 -47.00 13.54
C PRO A 425 -43.97 -47.17 13.20
N GLY A 426 -44.27 -47.85 12.10
CA GLY A 426 -45.63 -48.28 11.76
C GLY A 426 -46.62 -47.18 11.33
N VAL A 427 -46.16 -45.94 11.18
CA VAL A 427 -46.94 -44.83 10.61
C VAL A 427 -46.21 -44.21 9.42
N GLN A 428 -46.97 -43.71 8.46
CA GLN A 428 -46.43 -43.23 7.18
C GLN A 428 -45.93 -41.78 7.23
N VAL A 429 -46.14 -41.07 8.35
CA VAL A 429 -45.85 -39.64 8.50
C VAL A 429 -45.13 -39.36 9.82
N GLY A 430 -44.11 -38.51 9.73
CA GLY A 430 -43.34 -38.02 10.88
C GLY A 430 -42.09 -38.84 11.19
N TYR A 431 -41.21 -38.23 11.96
CA TYR A 431 -39.91 -38.78 12.33
C TYR A 431 -39.86 -39.01 13.84
N GLU A 432 -39.06 -39.97 14.27
CA GLU A 432 -38.75 -40.23 15.67
C GLU A 432 -37.56 -39.39 16.12
N ASP A 433 -36.53 -39.32 15.28
CA ASP A 433 -35.25 -38.66 15.57
C ASP A 433 -34.53 -38.22 14.28
N ALA A 434 -33.53 -37.36 14.42
CA ALA A 434 -32.66 -36.91 13.34
C ALA A 434 -31.18 -36.89 13.75
N TYR A 435 -30.31 -37.01 12.76
CA TYR A 435 -28.88 -37.24 12.95
C TYR A 435 -28.08 -36.41 11.94
N LEU A 436 -27.02 -35.76 12.41
CA LEU A 436 -26.10 -34.97 11.57
C LEU A 436 -24.85 -35.76 11.17
N TYR A 437 -24.23 -36.43 12.15
CA TYR A 437 -22.92 -37.07 11.96
C TYR A 437 -22.88 -38.54 12.39
N ASP A 438 -23.78 -38.95 13.27
CA ASP A 438 -23.75 -40.25 13.95
C ASP A 438 -25.13 -40.92 13.96
N PHE A 439 -25.37 -41.76 12.95
CA PHE A 439 -26.61 -42.50 12.80
C PHE A 439 -26.67 -43.69 13.75
N TYR A 440 -27.70 -43.83 14.57
CA TYR A 440 -27.89 -45.05 15.36
C TYR A 440 -29.36 -45.40 15.55
N VAL A 441 -29.63 -46.66 15.91
CA VAL A 441 -30.94 -47.10 16.38
C VAL A 441 -30.74 -48.08 17.54
N ASP A 442 -31.42 -47.87 18.67
CA ASP A 442 -31.21 -48.63 19.90
C ASP A 442 -31.98 -49.95 19.99
N ARG A 443 -32.67 -50.35 18.92
CA ARG A 443 -33.56 -51.51 18.90
C ARG A 443 -33.46 -52.30 17.60
N ILE A 444 -33.66 -53.62 17.71
CA ILE A 444 -33.75 -54.52 16.56
C ILE A 444 -35.03 -54.26 15.76
N GLY A 445 -35.06 -54.70 14.50
CA GLY A 445 -36.18 -54.57 13.60
C GLY A 445 -35.81 -53.90 12.27
N THR A 446 -36.83 -53.64 11.45
CA THR A 446 -36.69 -52.84 10.22
C THR A 446 -37.08 -51.41 10.52
N HIS A 447 -36.19 -50.48 10.18
CA HIS A 447 -36.35 -49.05 10.43
C HIS A 447 -36.24 -48.28 9.12
N SER A 448 -37.26 -47.49 8.78
CA SER A 448 -37.24 -46.68 7.57
C SER A 448 -36.51 -45.36 7.84
N ILE A 449 -35.57 -45.04 6.96
CA ILE A 449 -34.65 -43.90 7.07
C ILE A 449 -34.85 -42.98 5.88
N GLU A 450 -34.77 -41.68 6.13
CA GLU A 450 -34.64 -40.67 5.08
C GLU A 450 -33.30 -39.95 5.22
N PHE A 451 -32.55 -39.92 4.14
CA PHE A 451 -31.40 -39.05 3.99
C PHE A 451 -31.80 -37.80 3.22
N TYR A 452 -31.38 -36.66 3.73
CA TYR A 452 -31.77 -35.35 3.24
C TYR A 452 -30.54 -34.51 2.95
N TRP A 453 -30.38 -34.11 1.69
CA TRP A 453 -29.38 -33.13 1.27
C TRP A 453 -30.08 -31.85 0.81
N VAL A 454 -29.59 -30.69 1.25
CA VAL A 454 -30.21 -29.39 0.94
C VAL A 454 -29.15 -28.35 0.59
N CYS A 455 -29.42 -27.59 -0.47
CA CYS A 455 -28.73 -26.38 -0.86
C CYS A 455 -29.62 -25.18 -0.52
N LYS A 456 -29.10 -24.24 0.25
CA LYS A 456 -29.81 -23.06 0.73
C LYS A 456 -29.01 -21.80 0.45
N SER A 457 -29.65 -20.64 0.55
CA SER A 457 -28.92 -19.37 0.56
C SER A 457 -28.07 -19.24 1.82
N ALA A 458 -26.87 -18.67 1.69
CA ALA A 458 -25.99 -18.34 2.82
C ALA A 458 -26.54 -17.20 3.71
N THR A 459 -27.53 -16.44 3.21
CA THR A 459 -28.18 -15.38 3.99
C THR A 459 -29.50 -15.84 4.62
N ASP A 460 -29.82 -17.13 4.52
CA ASP A 460 -30.97 -17.71 5.20
C ASP A 460 -30.76 -17.68 6.72
N PRO A 461 -31.61 -16.99 7.49
CA PRO A 461 -31.44 -16.88 8.93
C PRO A 461 -31.76 -18.16 9.69
N ASP A 462 -32.28 -19.22 9.03
CA ASP A 462 -32.53 -20.52 9.65
C ASP A 462 -31.25 -21.37 9.80
N ASP A 463 -30.05 -20.81 9.57
CA ASP A 463 -28.78 -21.55 9.59
C ASP A 463 -28.51 -22.27 10.94
N ASP A 464 -28.93 -21.68 12.06
CA ASP A 464 -28.82 -22.32 13.39
C ASP A 464 -29.61 -23.64 13.49
N THR A 465 -30.61 -23.87 12.62
CA THR A 465 -31.40 -25.11 12.60
C THR A 465 -30.51 -26.35 12.38
N PHE A 466 -29.48 -26.23 11.54
CA PHE A 466 -28.58 -27.33 11.20
C PHE A 466 -27.54 -27.61 12.29
N ARG A 467 -27.56 -26.87 13.40
CA ARG A 467 -26.73 -27.13 14.58
C ARG A 467 -27.42 -28.06 15.58
N TYR A 468 -28.74 -28.23 15.50
CA TYR A 468 -29.55 -28.90 16.51
C TYR A 468 -30.39 -30.04 15.92
N THR A 469 -30.05 -31.28 16.25
CA THR A 469 -30.75 -32.47 15.72
C THR A 469 -32.24 -32.51 16.07
N ASN A 470 -32.64 -31.99 17.24
CA ASN A 470 -34.05 -31.91 17.63
C ASN A 470 -34.89 -31.01 16.71
N LEU A 471 -34.30 -30.00 16.08
CA LEU A 471 -34.99 -29.15 15.11
C LEU A 471 -35.07 -29.81 13.74
N LEU A 472 -34.06 -30.61 13.37
CA LEU A 472 -33.99 -31.32 12.08
C LEU A 472 -35.06 -32.40 11.93
N LYS A 473 -35.49 -32.98 13.05
CA LYS A 473 -36.58 -33.96 13.10
C LYS A 473 -37.85 -33.42 12.45
N ASP A 474 -38.23 -32.19 12.79
CA ASP A 474 -39.45 -31.52 12.32
C ASP A 474 -39.14 -30.51 11.21
N TYR A 475 -37.94 -30.57 10.62
CA TYR A 475 -37.54 -29.66 9.55
C TYR A 475 -38.40 -29.88 8.31
N GLU A 476 -39.20 -28.86 7.99
CA GLU A 476 -39.97 -28.79 6.76
C GLU A 476 -39.25 -27.93 5.73
N LEU A 477 -39.51 -28.21 4.45
CA LEU A 477 -39.10 -27.31 3.37
C LEU A 477 -39.90 -26.01 3.53
N THR A 478 -39.24 -24.97 4.02
CA THR A 478 -39.80 -23.63 3.96
C THR A 478 -39.43 -23.00 2.61
N ASP A 479 -40.41 -22.37 1.96
CA ASP A 479 -40.24 -21.56 0.74
C ASP A 479 -39.23 -20.40 0.94
N ALA A 480 -38.86 -20.13 2.19
CA ALA A 480 -37.99 -19.04 2.60
C ALA A 480 -36.53 -19.21 2.12
N GLY A 481 -36.02 -20.43 1.92
CA GLY A 481 -34.55 -20.61 1.87
C GLY A 481 -33.98 -21.63 0.90
N THR A 482 -34.74 -22.67 0.58
CA THR A 482 -34.22 -23.82 -0.17
C THR A 482 -34.11 -23.51 -1.66
N LEU A 483 -32.94 -23.72 -2.25
CA LEU A 483 -32.69 -23.58 -3.69
C LEU A 483 -32.75 -24.91 -4.42
N TYR A 484 -32.25 -25.96 -3.76
CA TYR A 484 -32.32 -27.32 -4.27
C TYR A 484 -32.28 -28.29 -3.10
N TYR A 485 -32.93 -29.44 -3.24
CA TYR A 485 -32.80 -30.52 -2.28
C TYR A 485 -32.90 -31.88 -2.95
N GLU A 486 -32.34 -32.90 -2.30
CA GLU A 486 -32.47 -34.30 -2.68
C GLU A 486 -32.82 -35.13 -1.45
N ARG A 487 -33.73 -36.10 -1.63
CA ARG A 487 -34.20 -37.00 -0.57
C ARG A 487 -34.02 -38.44 -1.02
N LEU A 488 -33.56 -39.29 -0.12
CA LEU A 488 -33.38 -40.71 -0.34
C LEU A 488 -34.05 -41.50 0.79
N TYR A 489 -34.97 -42.40 0.45
CA TYR A 489 -35.64 -43.27 1.42
C TYR A 489 -35.13 -44.70 1.28
N PHE A 490 -34.78 -45.34 2.39
CA PHE A 490 -34.32 -46.73 2.42
C PHE A 490 -34.61 -47.34 3.79
N ASP A 491 -34.55 -48.67 3.88
CA ASP A 491 -34.74 -49.38 5.14
C ASP A 491 -33.41 -49.90 5.69
N VAL A 492 -33.27 -49.89 7.01
CA VAL A 492 -32.19 -50.55 7.73
C VAL A 492 -32.78 -51.69 8.55
N LYS A 493 -32.33 -52.92 8.28
CA LYS A 493 -32.72 -54.10 9.04
C LYS A 493 -31.62 -54.48 10.02
N MET A 494 -31.91 -54.36 11.32
CA MET A 494 -31.00 -54.73 12.41
C MET A 494 -31.53 -55.97 13.13
N ASP A 495 -30.88 -57.11 12.92
CA ASP A 495 -31.28 -58.40 13.53
C ASP A 495 -30.66 -58.60 14.92
N ASN A 496 -29.55 -57.94 15.22
CA ASN A 496 -28.80 -58.06 16.47
C ASN A 496 -28.66 -56.71 17.18
N LYS A 497 -28.50 -56.74 18.51
CA LYS A 497 -28.21 -55.57 19.34
C LYS A 497 -26.90 -55.78 20.11
N VAL A 498 -26.03 -54.78 20.13
CA VAL A 498 -24.75 -54.86 20.85
C VAL A 498 -24.98 -54.75 22.35
N GLY A 499 -24.38 -55.68 23.09
CA GLY A 499 -24.34 -55.67 24.55
C GLY A 499 -23.11 -54.92 25.06
N GLY A 500 -23.29 -53.68 25.54
CA GLY A 500 -22.21 -52.87 26.14
C GLY A 500 -21.54 -51.91 25.15
N LYS A 501 -20.41 -51.33 25.57
CA LYS A 501 -19.65 -50.36 24.77
C LYS A 501 -18.50 -51.03 24.00
N ARG A 502 -18.25 -50.59 22.77
CA ARG A 502 -17.04 -50.92 22.00
C ARG A 502 -15.95 -49.89 22.28
N TYR A 503 -14.71 -50.34 22.36
CA TYR A 503 -13.59 -49.47 22.69
C TYR A 503 -12.76 -49.15 21.44
N ILE A 504 -12.46 -47.86 21.28
CA ILE A 504 -11.57 -47.33 20.24
C ILE A 504 -10.16 -47.32 20.81
N TYR A 505 -9.29 -48.17 20.27
CA TYR A 505 -7.92 -48.33 20.76
C TYR A 505 -6.92 -47.47 19.98
N ASN A 506 -7.22 -47.16 18.72
CA ASN A 506 -6.35 -46.37 17.86
C ASN A 506 -7.17 -45.40 16.98
N VAL A 507 -6.54 -44.28 16.63
CA VAL A 507 -7.05 -43.26 15.71
C VAL A 507 -6.06 -43.15 14.57
N LYS A 508 -6.52 -43.35 13.34
CA LYS A 508 -5.73 -43.25 12.11
C LYS A 508 -6.18 -42.00 11.35
N LEU A 509 -5.28 -41.05 11.22
CA LEU A 509 -5.47 -39.81 10.47
C LEU A 509 -4.68 -39.87 9.17
N LEU A 510 -5.22 -39.24 8.14
CA LEU A 510 -4.60 -39.06 6.85
C LEU A 510 -4.33 -37.59 6.64
N GLN A 511 -3.12 -37.25 6.23
CA GLN A 511 -2.76 -35.94 5.73
C GLN A 511 -2.63 -36.03 4.22
N ALA A 512 -3.38 -35.17 3.52
CA ALA A 512 -3.23 -34.94 2.09
C ALA A 512 -1.96 -34.13 1.81
N GLY A 513 -1.46 -34.15 0.58
CA GLY A 513 -0.21 -33.48 0.23
C GLY A 513 1.04 -34.27 0.62
N GLY A 514 2.16 -33.93 -0.01
CA GLY A 514 3.44 -34.62 0.20
C GLY A 514 4.26 -33.93 1.28
N GLU A 515 5.26 -33.18 0.87
CA GLU A 515 6.15 -32.43 1.77
C GLU A 515 5.49 -31.14 2.26
N PHE A 516 5.59 -30.83 3.56
CA PHE A 516 4.98 -29.65 4.17
C PHE A 516 5.84 -28.39 3.99
N THR A 517 5.31 -27.40 3.25
CA THR A 517 5.90 -26.07 3.04
C THR A 517 4.84 -24.98 3.24
N GLU A 518 5.26 -23.72 3.41
CA GLU A 518 4.33 -22.58 3.50
C GLU A 518 3.41 -22.49 2.27
N GLU A 519 4.00 -22.57 1.06
CA GLU A 519 3.27 -22.55 -0.22
C GLU A 519 2.29 -23.71 -0.39
N THR A 520 2.51 -24.83 0.29
CA THR A 520 1.67 -26.03 0.18
C THR A 520 0.74 -26.23 1.37
N SER A 521 0.84 -25.42 2.44
CA SER A 521 0.09 -25.58 3.71
C SER A 521 -1.42 -25.79 3.50
N ALA A 522 -2.05 -25.02 2.60
CA ALA A 522 -3.48 -25.14 2.26
C ALA A 522 -3.86 -26.48 1.61
N ASN A 523 -2.90 -27.22 1.05
CA ASN A 523 -3.10 -28.53 0.43
C ASN A 523 -2.91 -29.70 1.44
N HIS A 524 -2.40 -29.42 2.64
CA HIS A 524 -2.10 -30.44 3.67
C HIS A 524 -3.30 -30.81 4.55
N LYS A 525 -4.48 -31.00 3.95
CA LYS A 525 -5.72 -31.24 4.72
C LYS A 525 -5.66 -32.54 5.51
N ILE A 526 -6.14 -32.50 6.75
CA ILE A 526 -6.29 -33.68 7.60
C ILE A 526 -7.68 -34.30 7.38
N SER A 527 -7.73 -35.62 7.30
CA SER A 527 -8.95 -36.42 7.25
C SER A 527 -8.80 -37.68 8.10
N MET A 528 -9.91 -38.34 8.40
CA MET A 528 -9.90 -39.61 9.12
C MET A 528 -9.79 -40.77 8.14
N HIS A 529 -8.97 -41.78 8.47
CA HIS A 529 -8.99 -43.06 7.77
C HIS A 529 -10.35 -43.73 7.95
N SER A 530 -10.80 -44.52 6.97
CA SER A 530 -12.11 -45.19 6.96
C SER A 530 -12.41 -45.98 8.25
N GLU A 531 -11.44 -46.75 8.74
CA GLU A 531 -11.55 -47.48 10.02
C GLU A 531 -11.84 -46.57 11.22
N THR A 532 -11.23 -45.40 11.27
CA THR A 532 -11.43 -44.42 12.35
C THR A 532 -12.76 -43.70 12.19
N LEU A 533 -13.09 -43.31 10.96
CA LEU A 533 -14.38 -42.70 10.61
C LEU A 533 -15.58 -43.62 10.92
N ALA A 534 -15.39 -44.94 10.89
CA ALA A 534 -16.42 -45.92 11.25
C ALA A 534 -16.75 -45.94 12.77
N GLU A 535 -15.85 -45.48 13.63
CA GLU A 535 -15.99 -45.55 15.10
C GLU A 535 -16.08 -44.16 15.76
N CYS A 536 -15.62 -43.11 15.07
CA CYS A 536 -15.65 -41.73 15.55
C CYS A 536 -15.97 -40.73 14.42
N TYR A 537 -16.29 -39.50 14.80
CA TYR A 537 -16.61 -38.39 13.91
C TYR A 537 -16.04 -37.08 14.47
N HIS A 538 -16.08 -36.01 13.68
CA HIS A 538 -15.82 -34.65 14.16
C HIS A 538 -17.00 -33.76 13.75
N ILE A 539 -17.18 -32.63 14.42
CA ILE A 539 -18.19 -31.62 14.03
C ILE A 539 -17.48 -30.41 13.40
N PRO A 540 -18.15 -29.58 12.58
CA PRO A 540 -17.45 -28.55 11.79
C PRO A 540 -16.76 -27.45 12.61
N TRP A 541 -17.30 -27.05 13.76
CA TRP A 541 -16.79 -25.89 14.53
C TRP A 541 -15.75 -26.22 15.61
N ASP A 542 -15.66 -27.49 16.05
CA ASP A 542 -14.62 -27.95 17.00
C ASP A 542 -13.85 -29.19 16.48
N GLY A 543 -14.15 -29.64 15.26
CA GLY A 543 -13.49 -30.76 14.62
C GLY A 543 -12.27 -30.36 13.82
N ILE A 544 -11.93 -31.15 12.81
CA ILE A 544 -10.71 -30.96 12.01
C ILE A 544 -10.82 -29.66 11.19
N PRO A 545 -9.96 -28.65 11.42
CA PRO A 545 -9.97 -27.41 10.65
C PRO A 545 -9.60 -27.64 9.19
N SER A 546 -10.09 -26.75 8.32
CA SER A 546 -9.75 -26.76 6.88
C SER A 546 -8.34 -26.27 6.59
N GLU A 547 -7.75 -25.51 7.51
CA GLU A 547 -6.47 -24.82 7.35
C GLU A 547 -5.57 -25.03 8.58
N TRP A 548 -4.27 -24.96 8.36
CA TRP A 548 -3.28 -25.01 9.44
C TRP A 548 -3.01 -23.61 9.97
N GLU A 549 -2.90 -23.48 11.29
CA GLU A 549 -2.50 -22.22 11.91
C GLU A 549 -0.98 -22.16 12.05
N TYR A 550 -0.37 -21.01 11.79
CA TYR A 550 1.07 -20.85 11.98
C TYR A 550 1.39 -20.33 13.39
N SER A 551 2.21 -21.08 14.15
CA SER A 551 2.77 -20.66 15.44
C SER A 551 4.18 -20.09 15.25
N SER A 552 4.34 -18.79 15.51
CA SER A 552 5.64 -18.11 15.52
C SER A 552 6.55 -18.51 16.68
N ILE A 553 5.96 -19.00 17.77
CA ILE A 553 6.69 -19.46 18.97
C ILE A 553 7.40 -20.78 18.69
N ASP A 554 6.72 -21.72 18.03
CA ASP A 554 7.23 -23.07 17.78
C ASP A 554 7.87 -23.23 16.39
N ASP A 555 7.86 -22.16 15.59
CA ASP A 555 8.16 -22.13 14.16
C ASP A 555 7.56 -23.31 13.38
N ALA A 556 6.28 -23.56 13.59
CA ALA A 556 5.60 -24.72 13.03
C ALA A 556 4.14 -24.43 12.74
N TYR A 557 3.56 -25.27 11.89
CA TYR A 557 2.13 -25.25 11.63
C TYR A 557 1.45 -26.17 12.61
N VAL A 558 0.46 -25.63 13.31
CA VAL A 558 -0.30 -26.30 14.34
C VAL A 558 -1.74 -26.49 13.87
N MET A 559 -2.36 -27.55 14.38
CA MET A 559 -3.77 -27.83 14.13
C MET A 559 -4.35 -28.53 15.35
N ASP A 560 -5.31 -27.88 15.99
CA ASP A 560 -6.01 -28.37 17.16
C ASP A 560 -7.44 -28.74 16.80
N PHE A 561 -7.90 -29.91 17.25
CA PHE A 561 -9.26 -30.38 17.01
C PHE A 561 -9.72 -31.44 17.99
N TYR A 562 -11.02 -31.71 17.95
CA TYR A 562 -11.67 -32.75 18.73
C TYR A 562 -12.28 -33.83 17.83
N LEU A 563 -12.13 -35.08 18.26
CA LEU A 563 -12.87 -36.23 17.73
C LEU A 563 -13.87 -36.73 18.77
N ARG A 564 -15.02 -37.19 18.30
CA ARG A 564 -16.10 -37.73 19.13
C ARG A 564 -16.35 -39.20 18.79
N ALA A 565 -16.37 -40.06 19.81
CA ALA A 565 -16.76 -41.45 19.64
C ALA A 565 -18.24 -41.54 19.25
N ARG A 566 -18.56 -42.42 18.31
CA ARG A 566 -19.93 -42.71 17.88
C ARG A 566 -20.74 -43.36 18.99
N HIS A 567 -22.06 -43.40 18.84
CA HIS A 567 -22.96 -44.07 19.76
C HIS A 567 -22.51 -45.52 19.98
N GLY A 568 -22.50 -45.98 21.23
CA GLY A 568 -22.01 -47.32 21.58
C GLY A 568 -20.47 -47.49 21.56
N TYR A 569 -19.70 -46.48 21.16
CA TYR A 569 -18.24 -46.46 21.22
C TYR A 569 -17.70 -45.58 22.36
N GLU A 570 -16.49 -45.90 22.84
CA GLU A 570 -15.75 -45.11 23.83
C GLU A 570 -14.24 -45.19 23.56
N PHE A 571 -13.52 -44.09 23.76
CA PHE A 571 -12.06 -44.10 23.62
C PHE A 571 -11.40 -44.86 24.78
N SER A 572 -10.53 -45.84 24.45
CA SER A 572 -9.79 -46.60 25.45
C SER A 572 -8.70 -45.74 26.09
N GLY A 573 -8.88 -45.34 27.34
CA GLY A 573 -8.04 -44.39 28.07
C GLY A 573 -6.53 -44.60 27.89
N SER A 574 -5.97 -45.69 28.43
CA SER A 574 -4.52 -45.93 28.36
C SER A 574 -4.03 -46.27 26.95
N SER A 575 -4.87 -46.86 26.10
CA SER A 575 -4.45 -47.33 24.77
C SER A 575 -4.41 -46.20 23.75
N VAL A 576 -5.45 -45.37 23.66
CA VAL A 576 -5.52 -44.26 22.68
C VAL A 576 -4.53 -43.14 23.00
N LEU A 577 -4.25 -42.92 24.29
CA LEU A 577 -3.29 -41.93 24.76
C LEU A 577 -1.83 -42.44 24.71
N SER A 578 -1.60 -43.72 24.37
CA SER A 578 -0.25 -44.26 24.18
C SER A 578 0.45 -43.62 22.97
N SER A 579 1.78 -43.65 22.89
CA SER A 579 2.56 -43.11 21.75
C SER A 579 2.15 -43.67 20.37
N GLN A 580 1.51 -44.84 20.33
CA GLN A 580 1.03 -45.51 19.11
C GLN A 580 -0.49 -45.42 18.91
N GLY A 581 -1.20 -44.74 19.83
CA GLY A 581 -2.65 -44.64 19.82
C GLY A 581 -3.21 -43.69 18.76
N ILE A 582 -2.41 -42.76 18.24
CA ILE A 582 -2.78 -41.89 17.11
C ILE A 582 -1.70 -42.05 16.02
N LYS A 583 -2.10 -42.40 14.81
CA LYS A 583 -1.21 -42.66 13.68
C LYS A 583 -1.53 -41.71 12.53
N LEU A 584 -0.48 -41.10 11.95
CA LEU A 584 -0.56 -40.33 10.70
C LEU A 584 0.20 -41.07 9.59
N ASN A 585 -0.22 -40.88 8.35
CA ASN A 585 0.41 -41.45 7.16
C ASN A 585 1.66 -40.70 6.66
N VAL A 586 2.03 -39.57 7.29
CA VAL A 586 3.19 -38.75 6.91
C VAL A 586 4.23 -38.68 8.04
N GLN A 587 5.50 -38.52 7.68
CA GLN A 587 6.61 -38.56 8.65
C GLN A 587 6.88 -37.21 9.36
N ASN A 588 6.54 -36.08 8.73
CA ASN A 588 6.93 -34.74 9.19
C ASN A 588 5.87 -33.99 10.02
N THR A 589 4.77 -34.68 10.33
CA THR A 589 3.70 -34.19 11.21
C THR A 589 3.63 -35.10 12.43
N LYS A 590 3.70 -34.52 13.62
CA LYS A 590 3.63 -35.26 14.88
C LYS A 590 2.43 -34.82 15.71
N VAL A 591 1.92 -35.75 16.51
CA VAL A 591 0.96 -35.45 17.58
C VAL A 591 1.75 -34.89 18.76
N THR A 592 1.46 -33.66 19.17
CA THR A 592 2.13 -32.99 20.30
C THR A 592 1.33 -33.06 21.60
N ASN A 593 0.00 -33.01 21.50
CA ASN A 593 -0.89 -33.17 22.63
C ASN A 593 -2.06 -34.08 22.27
N LYS A 594 -2.56 -34.80 23.28
CA LYS A 594 -3.78 -35.59 23.19
C LYS A 594 -4.36 -35.81 24.58
N GLU A 595 -5.65 -35.59 24.71
CA GLU A 595 -6.33 -35.65 26.00
C GLU A 595 -7.76 -36.17 25.83
N LEU A 596 -8.21 -37.00 26.78
CA LEU A 596 -9.62 -37.31 26.94
C LEU A 596 -10.26 -36.26 27.84
N ILE A 597 -11.21 -35.51 27.28
CA ILE A 597 -11.83 -34.39 27.98
C ILE A 597 -12.75 -34.91 29.10
N LYS A 598 -12.50 -34.44 30.33
CA LYS A 598 -13.27 -34.79 31.52
C LYS A 598 -14.60 -34.04 31.54
N GLY A 599 -15.68 -34.75 31.89
CA GLY A 599 -17.04 -34.17 31.97
C GLY A 599 -17.88 -34.34 30.69
N SER A 600 -17.26 -34.56 29.54
CA SER A 600 -17.92 -34.89 28.26
C SER A 600 -18.04 -36.40 28.06
N SER A 601 -18.70 -37.12 28.97
CA SER A 601 -18.97 -38.57 28.86
C SER A 601 -17.86 -39.46 28.24
N ASN A 602 -16.55 -39.23 28.48
CA ASN A 602 -15.40 -39.94 27.85
C ASN A 602 -15.48 -40.13 26.32
N ARG A 603 -16.33 -39.37 25.64
CA ARG A 603 -16.59 -39.52 24.20
C ARG A 603 -15.77 -38.56 23.37
N GLN A 604 -14.96 -37.69 23.95
CA GLN A 604 -14.24 -36.65 23.24
C GLN A 604 -12.73 -36.76 23.44
N LEU A 605 -11.99 -36.79 22.34
CA LEU A 605 -10.53 -36.84 22.28
C LEU A 605 -10.03 -35.54 21.64
N SER A 606 -9.29 -34.74 22.41
CA SER A 606 -8.54 -33.60 21.89
C SER A 606 -7.25 -34.06 21.26
N ILE A 607 -6.89 -33.49 20.11
CA ILE A 607 -5.67 -33.79 19.37
C ILE A 607 -5.03 -32.47 18.92
N SER A 608 -3.74 -32.32 19.19
CA SER A 608 -2.90 -31.26 18.65
C SER A 608 -1.87 -31.88 17.72
N LEU A 609 -1.86 -31.42 16.47
CA LEU A 609 -0.86 -31.77 15.48
C LEU A 609 0.11 -30.62 15.30
N VAL A 610 1.39 -30.95 15.10
CA VAL A 610 2.41 -30.01 14.68
C VAL A 610 3.11 -30.57 13.46
N ALA A 611 2.94 -29.87 12.33
CA ALA A 611 3.70 -30.07 11.13
C ALA A 611 4.90 -29.13 11.15
N LYS A 612 6.10 -29.71 11.34
CA LYS A 612 7.33 -28.93 11.16
C LYS A 612 7.54 -28.74 9.66
N ARG A 613 7.55 -27.50 9.21
CA ARG A 613 7.90 -27.19 7.83
C ARG A 613 9.34 -27.65 7.54
N ARG A 614 9.59 -28.12 6.33
CA ARG A 614 10.99 -28.30 5.89
C ARG A 614 11.61 -26.92 5.70
N LEU A 615 12.64 -26.62 6.49
CA LEU A 615 13.43 -25.42 6.27
C LEU A 615 14.07 -25.51 4.87
N THR A 616 13.94 -24.45 4.08
CA THR A 616 14.53 -24.41 2.73
C THR A 616 15.95 -23.88 2.81
N ASP A 617 16.87 -24.67 2.26
CA ASP A 617 18.31 -24.38 2.16
C ASP A 617 18.49 -23.15 1.27
N VAL A 618 18.90 -21.99 1.81
CA VAL A 618 19.17 -20.84 0.95
C VAL A 618 20.65 -20.81 0.57
N ARG A 619 20.98 -21.57 -0.47
CA ARG A 619 22.33 -21.55 -1.04
C ARG A 619 22.54 -20.22 -1.78
N GLY A 620 23.34 -19.32 -1.20
CA GLY A 620 23.92 -18.17 -1.90
C GLY A 620 23.07 -16.88 -1.98
N THR A 621 22.12 -16.65 -1.06
CA THR A 621 21.30 -15.40 -1.05
C THR A 621 21.75 -14.34 -0.07
N LEU A 622 22.45 -14.70 1.01
CA LEU A 622 23.17 -13.75 1.86
C LEU A 622 24.44 -13.30 1.13
N LYS A 623 24.26 -12.48 0.09
CA LYS A 623 25.36 -12.14 -0.81
C LYS A 623 26.34 -11.19 -0.17
N ASN A 624 25.86 -10.17 0.55
CA ASN A 624 26.70 -9.10 1.08
C ASN A 624 26.36 -8.73 2.54
N PHE A 625 27.37 -8.28 3.28
CA PHE A 625 27.26 -7.75 4.65
C PHE A 625 28.04 -6.43 4.71
N ARG A 626 27.53 -5.38 5.38
CA ARG A 626 28.20 -4.08 5.44
C ARG A 626 28.51 -3.70 6.89
N LEU A 627 29.80 -3.54 7.19
CA LEU A 627 30.32 -3.32 8.55
C LEU A 627 30.43 -1.81 8.85
N GLY A 628 29.85 -1.36 9.97
CA GLY A 628 29.93 0.02 10.47
C GLY A 628 31.01 0.19 11.55
N THR A 629 31.31 1.42 11.98
CA THR A 629 32.36 1.73 12.99
C THR A 629 32.10 1.19 14.38
N ASP A 630 30.83 0.95 14.71
CA ASP A 630 30.43 0.42 16.00
C ASP A 630 29.31 -0.61 15.83
N THR A 631 29.11 -1.44 16.84
CA THR A 631 28.18 -2.60 16.81
C THR A 631 26.73 -2.20 16.44
N PHE A 632 26.37 -0.93 16.66
CA PHE A 632 25.10 -0.30 16.33
C PHE A 632 24.90 0.10 14.85
N PHE A 633 25.96 0.18 14.03
CA PHE A 633 25.91 0.71 12.65
C PHE A 633 26.19 -0.34 11.56
N THR A 634 26.16 -1.61 11.93
CA THR A 634 26.38 -2.72 11.00
C THR A 634 25.05 -3.15 10.37
N GLU A 635 25.00 -3.29 9.05
CA GLU A 635 23.78 -3.64 8.32
C GLU A 635 23.96 -4.83 7.37
N LEU A 636 22.87 -5.57 7.16
CA LEU A 636 22.86 -6.75 6.32
C LEU A 636 22.37 -6.39 4.91
N VAL A 637 23.26 -6.43 3.92
CA VAL A 637 22.95 -6.09 2.53
C VAL A 637 22.62 -7.36 1.74
N SER A 638 21.43 -7.89 1.97
CA SER A 638 20.90 -9.02 1.20
C SER A 638 20.17 -8.55 -0.06
N ASN A 639 20.20 -9.36 -1.12
CA ASN A 639 19.32 -9.14 -2.28
C ASN A 639 17.84 -9.34 -1.92
N GLU A 640 17.56 -9.99 -0.78
CA GLU A 640 16.22 -10.22 -0.23
C GLU A 640 16.22 -9.94 1.28
N PRO A 641 16.27 -8.65 1.71
CA PRO A 641 16.44 -8.26 3.11
C PRO A 641 15.28 -8.71 4.02
N LYS A 642 14.10 -9.03 3.45
CA LYS A 642 12.97 -9.60 4.19
C LYS A 642 13.25 -11.00 4.77
N LYS A 643 14.30 -11.69 4.29
CA LYS A 643 14.61 -13.09 4.66
C LYS A 643 15.68 -13.23 5.73
N TYR A 644 16.26 -12.14 6.26
CA TYR A 644 17.25 -12.19 7.33
C TYR A 644 17.19 -10.91 8.17
N THR A 645 17.22 -11.05 9.50
CA THR A 645 17.25 -9.94 10.45
C THR A 645 18.60 -9.93 11.15
N TYR A 646 19.33 -8.83 11.04
CA TYR A 646 20.57 -8.63 11.79
C TYR A 646 20.27 -8.29 13.25
N LYS A 647 20.99 -8.92 14.18
CA LYS A 647 20.85 -8.66 15.62
C LYS A 647 22.03 -7.85 16.15
N ASN A 648 23.24 -8.42 16.12
CA ASN A 648 24.43 -7.84 16.75
C ASN A 648 25.72 -8.26 16.04
N THR A 649 26.79 -7.48 16.20
CA THR A 649 28.16 -7.80 15.76
C THR A 649 29.09 -7.59 16.94
N VAL A 650 30.09 -8.44 17.09
CA VAL A 650 31.15 -8.30 18.10
C VAL A 650 32.49 -8.56 17.43
N VAL A 651 33.42 -7.63 17.60
CA VAL A 651 34.82 -7.83 17.20
C VAL A 651 35.61 -8.34 18.41
N TYR A 652 36.37 -9.40 18.19
CA TYR A 652 37.28 -10.00 19.16
C TYR A 652 38.71 -9.80 18.71
N ASP A 653 39.51 -9.17 19.57
CA ASP A 653 40.95 -8.99 19.37
C ASP A 653 41.70 -10.03 20.21
N PRO A 654 42.40 -11.01 19.61
CA PRO A 654 43.20 -12.00 20.32
C PRO A 654 44.41 -11.41 21.05
N ALA A 655 44.91 -10.24 20.67
CA ALA A 655 46.05 -9.59 21.31
C ALA A 655 45.68 -8.98 22.68
N TYR A 656 44.44 -8.48 22.82
CA TYR A 656 43.92 -7.91 24.07
C TYR A 656 43.05 -8.89 24.88
N GLY A 657 42.59 -10.00 24.28
CA GLY A 657 41.78 -11.02 24.96
C GLY A 657 40.38 -10.54 25.37
N SER A 658 39.88 -9.46 24.76
CA SER A 658 38.61 -8.80 25.10
C SER A 658 37.63 -8.76 23.93
N TYR A 659 36.35 -8.88 24.25
CA TYR A 659 35.24 -8.79 23.30
C TYR A 659 34.63 -7.38 23.29
N GLY A 660 34.17 -6.91 22.13
CA GLY A 660 33.47 -5.62 22.00
C GLY A 660 34.41 -4.44 21.74
N VAL A 661 35.58 -4.69 21.16
CA VAL A 661 36.52 -3.64 20.76
C VAL A 661 35.91 -2.86 19.59
N GLU A 662 35.81 -1.52 19.70
CA GLU A 662 35.42 -0.66 18.59
C GLU A 662 36.42 -0.84 17.44
N ALA A 663 35.92 -1.00 16.21
CA ALA A 663 36.79 -1.24 15.04
C ALA A 663 37.83 -0.11 14.82
N GLY A 664 37.62 1.07 15.42
CA GLY A 664 38.53 2.22 15.36
C GLY A 664 39.74 2.17 16.31
N GLN A 665 39.85 1.17 17.19
CA GLN A 665 40.97 1.01 18.15
C GLN A 665 42.03 -0.02 17.71
N LEU A 666 41.82 -0.67 16.58
CA LEU A 666 42.72 -1.70 16.06
C LEU A 666 43.95 -1.03 15.42
N GLY A 667 45.17 -1.51 15.71
CA GLY A 667 46.38 -1.05 15.06
C GLY A 667 46.61 -1.71 13.69
N ASP A 668 47.53 -1.16 12.90
CA ASP A 668 47.88 -1.67 11.56
C ASP A 668 48.37 -3.14 11.56
N ASP A 669 48.72 -3.71 12.72
CA ASP A 669 49.27 -5.07 12.89
C ASP A 669 48.37 -6.04 13.72
N ASP A 670 47.17 -5.62 14.16
CA ASP A 670 46.35 -6.40 15.09
C ASP A 670 45.44 -7.46 14.39
N MET A 671 45.41 -8.67 14.95
CA MET A 671 44.53 -9.74 14.49
C MET A 671 43.12 -9.53 15.04
N CYS A 672 42.05 -9.73 14.26
CA CYS A 672 40.70 -9.68 14.80
C CYS A 672 39.74 -10.73 14.20
N TYR A 673 38.79 -11.20 15.00
CA TYR A 673 37.67 -12.04 14.58
C TYR A 673 36.37 -11.25 14.65
N VAL A 674 35.56 -11.30 13.59
CA VAL A 674 34.23 -10.66 13.55
C VAL A 674 33.16 -11.73 13.74
N TYR A 675 32.38 -11.59 14.80
CA TYR A 675 31.21 -12.41 15.10
C TYR A 675 29.96 -11.62 14.76
N PHE A 676 28.98 -12.25 14.12
CA PHE A 676 27.68 -11.64 13.90
C PHE A 676 26.54 -12.59 14.25
N ASP A 677 25.45 -11.98 14.71
CA ASP A 677 24.21 -12.64 15.06
C ASP A 677 23.18 -12.27 13.99
N VAL A 678 22.74 -13.28 13.25
CA VAL A 678 21.80 -13.15 12.13
C VAL A 678 20.68 -14.13 12.36
N GLU A 679 19.47 -13.60 12.53
CA GLU A 679 18.24 -14.36 12.64
C GLU A 679 17.67 -14.55 11.23
N PRO A 680 17.67 -15.76 10.64
CA PRO A 680 17.02 -15.97 9.37
C PRO A 680 15.52 -15.68 9.49
N GLY A 681 14.98 -15.04 8.45
CA GLY A 681 13.57 -14.76 8.30
C GLY A 681 12.79 -16.05 8.08
N PHE A 682 11.47 -15.93 8.25
CA PHE A 682 10.53 -17.05 8.22
C PHE A 682 10.72 -17.93 6.97
N GLY A 683 11.16 -19.19 7.15
CA GLY A 683 11.22 -20.22 6.10
C GLY A 683 12.61 -20.71 5.75
N TYR A 684 13.63 -20.03 6.29
CA TYR A 684 14.98 -20.07 5.75
C TYR A 684 16.00 -20.47 6.81
N TYR A 685 17.09 -21.11 6.38
CA TYR A 685 18.27 -21.32 7.20
C TYR A 685 19.54 -21.09 6.37
N LEU A 686 20.61 -20.64 7.05
CA LEU A 686 21.94 -20.49 6.46
C LEU A 686 22.70 -21.82 6.64
N PRO A 687 23.12 -22.49 5.55
CA PRO A 687 23.88 -23.72 5.65
C PRO A 687 25.24 -23.48 6.29
N GLU A 688 25.76 -24.50 6.97
CA GLU A 688 27.14 -24.50 7.47
C GLU A 688 28.09 -24.27 6.29
N ASN A 689 28.99 -23.28 6.39
CA ASN A 689 29.90 -22.82 5.33
C ASN A 689 29.28 -21.96 4.21
N ALA A 690 28.12 -21.32 4.43
CA ALA A 690 27.62 -20.31 3.49
C ALA A 690 28.69 -19.21 3.23
N SER A 691 28.95 -18.91 1.96
CA SER A 691 29.88 -17.83 1.56
C SER A 691 29.16 -16.48 1.59
N VAL A 692 29.72 -15.51 2.30
CA VAL A 692 29.13 -14.18 2.50
C VAL A 692 30.20 -13.14 2.18
N LYS A 693 29.92 -12.23 1.23
CA LYS A 693 30.83 -11.13 0.92
C LYS A 693 30.69 -10.04 1.99
N VAL A 694 31.77 -9.54 2.58
CA VAL A 694 31.70 -8.33 3.42
C VAL A 694 32.14 -7.15 2.57
N ILE A 695 31.32 -6.10 2.53
CA ILE A 695 31.51 -4.89 1.73
C ILE A 695 31.63 -3.71 2.69
N LEU A 696 32.56 -2.80 2.41
CA LEU A 696 32.68 -1.53 3.13
C LEU A 696 32.10 -0.39 2.30
N PRO A 697 31.52 0.66 2.91
CA PRO A 697 31.08 1.85 2.18
C PRO A 697 32.22 2.49 1.37
N ALA A 698 31.94 2.97 0.16
CA ALA A 698 32.95 3.59 -0.68
C ALA A 698 33.41 4.95 -0.11
N GLY A 699 34.73 5.11 0.12
CA GLY A 699 35.32 6.34 0.67
C GLY A 699 35.45 6.39 2.19
N TYR A 700 35.25 5.26 2.87
CA TYR A 700 35.38 5.15 4.33
C TYR A 700 36.85 4.98 4.76
N ARG A 701 37.29 5.74 5.77
CA ARG A 701 38.56 5.51 6.48
C ARG A 701 38.32 5.60 7.99
N ALA A 702 38.21 4.45 8.65
CA ALA A 702 38.47 4.38 10.09
C ALA A 702 39.97 4.14 10.25
N ASN A 703 40.74 5.20 10.57
CA ASN A 703 42.16 5.16 10.94
C ASN A 703 43.13 4.28 10.11
N GLY A 704 42.81 3.93 8.86
CA GLY A 704 43.71 3.22 7.94
C GLY A 704 43.43 1.73 7.67
N ILE A 705 42.34 1.15 8.21
CA ILE A 705 42.32 -0.30 8.41
C ILE A 705 41.67 -1.12 7.26
N PHE A 706 40.84 -0.57 6.37
CA PHE A 706 40.18 -1.41 5.35
C PHE A 706 39.94 -0.71 4.01
N ASP A 707 40.26 -1.37 2.88
CA ASP A 707 40.12 -0.75 1.55
C ASP A 707 39.58 -1.67 0.42
N SER A 708 39.20 -2.91 0.68
CA SER A 708 38.51 -3.71 -0.35
C SER A 708 37.39 -4.61 0.18
N ALA A 709 36.31 -4.69 -0.60
CA ALA A 709 35.21 -5.62 -0.36
C ALA A 709 35.65 -7.05 -0.70
N GLU A 710 36.48 -7.67 0.14
CA GLU A 710 36.87 -9.06 -0.03
C GLU A 710 35.69 -10.02 0.17
N THR A 711 35.66 -11.08 -0.61
CA THR A 711 34.64 -12.13 -0.48
C THR A 711 35.12 -13.16 0.53
N TYR A 712 34.65 -13.07 1.77
CA TYR A 712 34.99 -14.05 2.81
C TYR A 712 34.22 -15.35 2.55
N SER A 713 34.94 -16.44 2.45
CA SER A 713 34.40 -17.65 1.83
C SER A 713 33.65 -18.59 2.78
N THR A 714 33.67 -18.40 4.11
CA THR A 714 33.09 -19.42 5.00
C THR A 714 32.63 -18.88 6.36
N VAL A 715 31.34 -19.03 6.65
CA VAL A 715 30.77 -18.88 7.98
C VAL A 715 30.84 -20.22 8.72
N TYR A 716 31.53 -20.27 9.87
CA TYR A 716 31.56 -21.47 10.73
C TYR A 716 30.47 -21.38 11.82
N LYS A 717 29.80 -22.51 12.10
CA LYS A 717 28.93 -22.68 13.28
C LYS A 717 29.83 -23.02 14.46
N GLY A 718 29.82 -22.22 15.54
CA GLY A 718 30.65 -22.48 16.71
C GLY A 718 29.98 -22.00 17.99
N ASP A 719 30.03 -22.85 19.01
CA ASP A 719 29.42 -22.62 20.32
C ASP A 719 30.05 -21.40 21.00
N TRP A 720 29.20 -20.46 21.43
CA TRP A 720 29.53 -19.58 22.55
C TRP A 720 29.03 -20.26 23.83
N TYR A 721 29.85 -20.25 24.88
CA TYR A 721 29.53 -20.80 26.19
C TYR A 721 28.14 -20.35 26.69
N ASP A 722 27.27 -21.32 26.96
CA ASP A 722 26.00 -21.27 27.70
C ASP A 722 25.13 -20.00 27.52
N TYR A 723 24.12 -20.07 26.64
CA TYR A 723 22.69 -19.91 26.97
C TYR A 723 21.81 -20.06 25.71
N SER A 724 20.91 -21.06 25.74
CA SER A 724 19.72 -21.30 24.89
C SER A 724 19.89 -21.95 23.48
N PRO A 725 19.18 -23.06 23.17
CA PRO A 725 19.25 -23.78 21.89
C PRO A 725 18.71 -23.08 20.62
N ILE A 726 18.30 -21.80 20.70
CA ILE A 726 17.53 -21.13 19.62
C ILE A 726 18.25 -19.92 18.99
N THR A 727 19.33 -19.38 19.55
CA THR A 727 20.03 -18.22 18.95
C THR A 727 21.26 -18.66 18.14
N GLN A 728 21.10 -18.78 16.83
CA GLN A 728 22.15 -19.20 15.87
C GLN A 728 23.13 -18.06 15.59
N LYS A 729 24.30 -18.05 16.25
CA LYS A 729 25.38 -17.08 15.96
C LYS A 729 26.37 -17.63 14.94
N TYR A 730 26.84 -16.76 14.06
CA TYR A 730 27.63 -17.10 12.87
C TYR A 730 28.98 -16.35 12.92
N ARG A 731 30.12 -17.02 12.59
CA ARG A 731 31.47 -16.39 12.63
C ARG A 731 32.19 -16.48 11.29
N THR A 732 32.96 -15.46 10.92
CA THR A 732 33.95 -15.58 9.82
C THR A 732 35.33 -15.88 10.40
N SER A 733 36.18 -16.59 9.65
CA SER A 733 37.56 -16.83 10.06
C SER A 733 38.51 -16.63 8.87
N ARG A 734 39.12 -15.43 8.76
CA ARG A 734 40.38 -15.20 8.01
C ARG A 734 40.92 -13.76 8.16
N LEU A 735 42.23 -13.66 7.92
CA LEU A 735 43.15 -12.52 8.00
C LEU A 735 42.66 -11.30 7.18
N LEU A 736 42.69 -10.09 7.74
CA LEU A 736 42.41 -8.83 7.05
C LEU A 736 43.75 -8.10 6.84
N GLU A 737 44.17 -7.84 5.60
CA GLU A 737 45.42 -7.11 5.31
C GLU A 737 45.14 -5.61 5.00
N PRO A 738 45.90 -4.65 5.59
CA PRO A 738 45.63 -3.21 5.53
C PRO A 738 46.27 -2.52 4.30
N ASN A 739 45.53 -2.33 3.20
CA ASN A 739 46.11 -1.69 2.00
C ASN A 739 45.12 -0.79 1.19
N SER A 740 45.28 0.55 1.28
CA SER A 740 45.12 1.64 0.26
C SER A 740 44.21 2.90 0.53
N GLU A 741 44.14 3.87 -0.41
CA GLU A 741 44.05 5.35 -0.21
C GLU A 741 42.66 6.04 -0.36
N GLY A 742 42.36 7.05 0.47
CA GLY A 742 41.06 7.77 0.50
C GLY A 742 40.75 8.72 -0.69
N LYS A 743 39.49 9.15 -0.84
CA LYS A 743 38.96 9.95 -1.99
C LYS A 743 39.30 11.46 -1.89
N GLU A 744 39.76 12.07 -2.99
CA GLU A 744 40.01 13.51 -3.12
C GLU A 744 38.79 14.25 -3.70
N TYR A 745 38.52 15.46 -3.17
CA TYR A 745 37.43 16.31 -3.62
C TYR A 745 37.95 17.63 -4.23
N GLY A 746 37.14 18.30 -5.07
CA GLY A 746 37.48 19.67 -5.49
C GLY A 746 37.43 20.63 -4.31
N THR A 747 38.41 21.52 -4.17
CA THR A 747 38.62 22.28 -2.93
C THR A 747 38.29 23.76 -2.99
N ASN A 748 38.03 24.33 -4.18
CA ASN A 748 37.84 25.77 -4.33
C ASN A 748 36.35 26.14 -4.47
N ILE A 749 35.84 26.91 -3.51
CA ILE A 749 34.46 27.38 -3.41
C ILE A 749 34.41 28.85 -3.84
N LEU A 750 33.47 29.23 -4.71
CA LEU A 750 33.34 30.63 -5.16
C LEU A 750 32.14 31.31 -4.49
N ILE A 751 32.36 32.53 -4.01
CA ILE A 751 31.35 33.34 -3.32
C ILE A 751 31.39 34.80 -3.80
N GLN A 752 30.30 35.54 -3.59
CA GLN A 752 30.26 36.98 -3.84
C GLN A 752 31.06 37.72 -2.77
N GLU A 753 32.18 38.38 -3.13
CA GLU A 753 32.98 39.16 -2.18
C GLU A 753 32.23 40.43 -1.72
N PRO A 754 32.40 40.84 -0.45
CA PRO A 754 31.69 41.97 0.15
C PRO A 754 32.12 43.30 -0.47
N LYS A 755 31.15 44.15 -0.79
CA LYS A 755 31.36 45.50 -1.32
C LYS A 755 30.84 46.55 -0.35
N ALA A 756 31.57 47.67 -0.23
CA ALA A 756 31.20 48.76 0.66
C ALA A 756 29.77 49.27 0.37
N GLY A 757 28.93 49.26 1.40
CA GLY A 757 27.53 49.70 1.36
C GLY A 757 26.49 48.58 1.18
N ASP A 758 26.90 47.37 0.77
CA ASP A 758 25.99 46.24 0.57
C ASP A 758 25.46 45.70 1.91
N ARG A 759 24.22 45.15 1.88
CA ARG A 759 23.56 44.52 3.04
C ARG A 759 23.37 43.01 2.83
N PRO A 760 24.20 42.13 3.43
CA PRO A 760 24.22 40.71 3.09
C PRO A 760 22.89 39.99 3.34
N ALA A 761 22.15 40.34 4.39
CA ALA A 761 20.86 39.72 4.71
C ALA A 761 19.70 40.12 3.76
N VAL A 762 19.87 41.17 2.94
CA VAL A 762 18.83 41.64 1.99
C VAL A 762 19.18 41.29 0.55
N PHE A 763 20.48 41.18 0.23
CA PHE A 763 20.95 40.84 -1.11
C PHE A 763 21.11 39.33 -1.28
N ALA A 764 20.24 38.73 -2.10
CA ALA A 764 20.21 37.28 -2.36
C ALA A 764 21.56 36.67 -2.83
N GLY A 765 22.42 37.48 -3.46
CA GLY A 765 23.76 37.05 -3.88
C GLY A 765 24.72 36.69 -2.74
N TYR A 766 24.42 37.09 -1.50
CA TYR A 766 25.21 36.75 -0.31
C TYR A 766 24.63 35.57 0.50
N ALA A 767 23.48 35.02 0.08
CA ALA A 767 22.79 33.94 0.80
C ALA A 767 23.31 32.53 0.46
N LYS A 768 24.09 32.37 -0.61
CA LYS A 768 24.70 31.09 -1.01
C LYS A 768 25.96 31.29 -1.87
N PRO A 769 26.83 30.27 -1.98
CA PRO A 769 27.97 30.30 -2.89
C PRO A 769 27.54 30.48 -4.35
N THR A 770 28.36 31.18 -5.13
CA THR A 770 28.15 31.35 -6.57
C THR A 770 28.57 30.12 -7.35
N SER A 771 29.50 29.31 -6.83
CA SER A 771 29.85 27.99 -7.38
C SER A 771 30.41 27.07 -6.28
N LEU A 772 30.04 25.79 -6.35
CA LEU A 772 30.52 24.74 -5.45
C LEU A 772 31.04 23.54 -6.29
N PRO A 773 32.13 22.86 -5.88
CA PRO A 773 32.61 21.65 -6.53
C PRO A 773 31.55 20.54 -6.59
N SER A 774 31.66 19.66 -7.59
CA SER A 774 30.71 18.54 -7.77
C SER A 774 30.74 17.56 -6.60
N ASN A 775 29.58 16.93 -6.32
CA ASN A 775 29.36 16.03 -5.20
C ASN A 775 29.48 16.68 -3.81
N MET A 776 29.13 17.98 -3.72
CA MET A 776 28.97 18.70 -2.47
C MET A 776 27.64 19.47 -2.46
N LYS A 777 27.08 19.68 -1.28
CA LYS A 777 25.88 20.49 -1.05
C LYS A 777 26.12 21.57 0.01
N VAL A 778 25.44 22.71 -0.11
CA VAL A 778 25.51 23.79 0.88
C VAL A 778 24.42 23.56 1.91
N LEU A 779 24.80 23.56 3.19
CA LEU A 779 23.86 23.38 4.31
C LEU A 779 23.44 24.73 4.89
N SER A 780 24.40 25.62 5.13
CA SER A 780 24.12 27.00 5.53
C SER A 780 25.25 27.94 5.13
N MET A 781 24.93 29.21 4.92
CA MET A 781 25.89 30.28 4.66
C MET A 781 25.39 31.59 5.29
N GLN A 782 26.22 32.25 6.08
CA GLN A 782 25.91 33.55 6.68
C GLN A 782 27.14 34.44 6.82
N TRP A 783 26.92 35.75 6.82
CA TRP A 783 27.97 36.74 7.08
C TRP A 783 27.89 37.24 8.51
N LEU A 784 29.05 37.28 9.17
CA LEU A 784 29.22 37.76 10.52
C LEU A 784 29.90 39.13 10.49
N GLY A 785 29.41 40.03 11.34
CA GLY A 785 30.01 41.34 11.55
C GLY A 785 31.41 41.25 12.20
N PRO A 786 32.09 42.40 12.38
CA PRO A 786 33.37 42.44 13.09
C PRO A 786 33.29 41.93 14.54
N ASP A 787 32.08 41.86 15.12
CA ASP A 787 31.80 41.30 16.44
C ASP A 787 31.49 39.79 16.42
N TYR A 788 31.67 39.13 15.27
CA TYR A 788 31.38 37.71 15.03
C TYR A 788 29.90 37.32 15.20
N LYS A 789 28.97 38.28 15.16
CA LYS A 789 27.52 37.99 15.19
C LYS A 789 26.91 38.03 13.79
N PRO A 790 25.86 37.23 13.51
CA PRO A 790 25.17 37.26 12.23
C PRO A 790 24.68 38.67 11.87
N MET A 791 25.03 39.13 10.67
CA MET A 791 24.61 40.44 10.17
C MET A 791 23.11 40.41 9.81
N GLY A 792 22.36 41.34 10.39
CA GLY A 792 20.92 41.49 10.16
C GLY A 792 20.58 42.30 8.91
N THR A 793 19.28 42.49 8.67
CA THR A 793 18.74 43.16 7.47
C THR A 793 19.13 44.64 7.33
N TYR A 794 19.61 45.28 8.40
CA TYR A 794 20.00 46.69 8.38
C TYR A 794 21.51 46.92 8.32
N ASP A 795 22.33 45.90 8.61
CA ASP A 795 23.80 45.98 8.69
C ASP A 795 24.44 46.05 7.29
N LYS A 796 25.53 46.83 7.18
CA LYS A 796 26.26 47.06 5.92
C LYS A 796 27.73 46.70 6.02
N PHE A 797 28.34 46.36 4.89
CA PHE A 797 29.80 46.32 4.77
C PHE A 797 30.38 47.75 4.69
N GLU A 798 31.40 48.03 5.51
CA GLU A 798 32.05 49.34 5.60
C GLU A 798 33.54 49.23 5.23
N VAL A 799 34.08 50.26 4.56
CA VAL A 799 35.51 50.31 4.15
C VAL A 799 36.42 50.27 5.37
N GLY A 800 37.46 49.44 5.33
CA GLY A 800 38.45 49.29 6.39
C GLY A 800 37.99 48.45 7.58
N LYS A 801 36.88 47.71 7.47
CA LYS A 801 36.42 46.75 8.49
C LYS A 801 36.51 45.32 7.98
N ASP A 802 36.77 44.40 8.91
CA ASP A 802 36.85 42.96 8.68
C ASP A 802 35.52 42.25 8.99
N TYR A 803 35.11 41.37 8.09
CA TYR A 803 33.89 40.58 8.20
C TYR A 803 34.19 39.10 7.99
N THR A 804 33.45 38.21 8.65
CA THR A 804 33.70 36.76 8.56
C THR A 804 32.57 36.06 7.83
N LEU A 805 32.90 35.26 6.81
CA LEU A 805 31.98 34.31 6.20
C LEU A 805 31.96 33.03 7.01
N ASP A 806 30.78 32.60 7.41
CA ASP A 806 30.49 31.32 8.06
C ASP A 806 29.72 30.43 7.04
N LEU A 807 30.35 29.35 6.58
CA LEU A 807 29.83 28.46 5.54
C LEU A 807 29.91 26.99 5.95
N ARG A 808 28.78 26.27 5.90
CA ARG A 808 28.69 24.82 6.15
C ARG A 808 28.36 24.07 4.87
N ILE A 809 29.15 23.04 4.55
CA ILE A 809 28.98 22.19 3.36
C ILE A 809 28.91 20.71 3.75
N GLY A 810 28.13 19.93 3.00
CA GLY A 810 28.09 18.47 3.07
C GLY A 810 28.58 17.81 1.78
N PHE A 811 28.92 16.52 1.84
CA PHE A 811 29.42 15.75 0.70
C PHE A 811 28.34 14.77 0.19
N GLU A 812 28.03 14.79 -1.11
CA GLU A 812 27.03 13.90 -1.72
C GLU A 812 27.56 12.45 -1.76
N GLY A 813 26.73 11.50 -1.27
CA GLY A 813 27.09 10.08 -1.11
C GLY A 813 27.25 9.61 0.34
N GLY A 814 27.17 10.51 1.33
CA GLY A 814 27.18 10.18 2.77
C GLY A 814 25.79 10.12 3.41
N GLU A 815 24.74 9.73 2.66
CA GLU A 815 23.36 9.69 3.20
C GLU A 815 23.08 8.41 4.02
N GLU A 816 24.08 7.56 4.25
CA GLU A 816 23.96 6.31 5.01
C GLU A 816 25.05 6.26 6.11
N LEU A 817 24.66 6.68 7.32
CA LEU A 817 25.29 6.53 8.65
C LEU A 817 26.79 6.13 8.70
N GLY A 818 27.71 7.10 8.58
CA GLY A 818 29.11 6.97 9.04
C GLY A 818 30.10 8.02 8.50
N HIS A 819 31.12 8.44 9.27
CA HIS A 819 32.00 9.59 8.96
C HIS A 819 32.80 9.47 7.64
N VAL A 820 32.72 10.49 6.77
CA VAL A 820 33.54 10.60 5.54
C VAL A 820 34.68 11.62 5.73
N TYR A 821 35.93 11.17 5.59
CA TYR A 821 37.12 12.02 5.67
C TYR A 821 37.76 12.22 4.28
N PRO A 822 37.62 13.40 3.64
CA PRO A 822 38.29 13.65 2.37
C PRO A 822 39.82 13.63 2.55
N LYS A 823 40.55 13.02 1.60
CA LYS A 823 42.02 12.90 1.66
C LYS A 823 42.71 14.27 1.74
N ASN A 824 42.13 15.26 1.06
CA ASN A 824 42.63 16.63 0.94
C ASN A 824 41.88 17.64 1.80
N ASN A 825 41.46 17.23 2.99
CA ASN A 825 40.58 18.00 3.87
C ASN A 825 41.14 19.36 4.34
N ARG A 826 42.46 19.57 4.28
CA ARG A 826 43.11 20.84 4.63
C ARG A 826 43.29 21.79 3.45
N ASP A 827 42.91 21.38 2.24
CA ASP A 827 43.23 22.10 1.01
C ASP A 827 42.08 22.99 0.49
N PHE A 828 40.98 23.08 1.25
CA PHE A 828 39.82 23.92 0.93
C PHE A 828 40.13 25.41 0.87
N LYS A 829 39.51 26.10 -0.08
CA LYS A 829 39.72 27.51 -0.40
C LYS A 829 38.40 28.20 -0.73
N VAL A 830 38.31 29.50 -0.42
CA VAL A 830 37.20 30.36 -0.82
C VAL A 830 37.74 31.48 -1.70
N ASN A 831 37.22 31.63 -2.93
CA ASN A 831 37.74 32.54 -3.95
C ASN A 831 39.26 32.41 -4.16
N GLY A 832 39.79 31.19 -4.06
CA GLY A 832 41.22 30.89 -4.18
C GLY A 832 42.08 31.20 -2.94
N LYS A 833 41.50 31.78 -1.88
CA LYS A 833 42.19 32.07 -0.61
C LYS A 833 42.06 30.86 0.33
N TYR A 834 43.14 30.52 1.02
CA TYR A 834 43.10 29.50 2.08
C TYR A 834 42.24 30.00 3.25
N VAL A 835 41.49 29.08 3.84
CA VAL A 835 40.48 29.38 4.87
C VAL A 835 40.73 28.55 6.12
N ASN A 836 40.28 29.05 7.27
CA ASN A 836 40.27 28.21 8.46
C ASN A 836 39.05 27.28 8.36
N SER A 837 39.28 25.98 8.43
CA SER A 837 38.19 25.02 8.29
C SER A 837 38.43 23.82 9.18
N TRP A 838 37.33 23.29 9.73
CA TRP A 838 37.35 22.09 10.56
C TRP A 838 36.06 21.30 10.35
N MET A 839 36.08 20.05 10.77
CA MET A 839 34.92 19.16 10.69
C MET A 839 34.12 19.23 11.98
N ASP A 840 32.81 19.40 11.87
CA ASP A 840 31.92 19.48 13.03
C ASP A 840 31.23 18.12 13.23
N ASN A 841 31.43 17.49 14.39
CA ASN A 841 30.99 16.10 14.66
C ASN A 841 29.62 16.00 15.35
N MET A 842 28.84 17.09 15.41
CA MET A 842 27.78 17.23 16.43
C MET A 842 26.32 17.14 15.94
N ASP A 843 26.02 16.97 14.65
CA ASP A 843 24.62 16.85 14.18
C ASP A 843 24.32 15.49 13.52
N PHE A 844 23.45 14.70 14.17
CA PHE A 844 23.08 13.32 13.79
C PHE A 844 21.99 13.22 12.71
N THR A 845 21.43 14.34 12.24
CA THR A 845 20.29 14.35 11.29
C THR A 845 20.68 14.55 9.83
N ASP A 846 21.80 15.21 9.53
CA ASP A 846 22.23 15.55 8.15
C ASP A 846 23.61 14.98 7.76
N GLY A 847 24.11 14.01 8.55
CA GLY A 847 25.18 13.11 8.15
C GLY A 847 26.59 13.66 8.27
N HIS A 848 27.00 14.67 7.49
CA HIS A 848 28.44 15.05 7.38
C HIS A 848 28.63 16.54 7.03
N ILE A 849 29.26 17.32 7.92
CA ILE A 849 29.40 18.78 7.76
C ILE A 849 30.87 19.24 7.88
N TRP A 850 31.35 19.94 6.86
CA TRP A 850 32.59 20.72 6.92
C TRP A 850 32.26 22.19 7.14
N HIS A 851 32.87 22.81 8.16
CA HIS A 851 32.62 24.21 8.51
C HIS A 851 33.81 25.08 8.11
N VAL A 852 33.55 26.13 7.35
CA VAL A 852 34.55 27.03 6.75
C VAL A 852 34.35 28.46 7.25
N TYR A 853 35.43 29.05 7.77
CA TYR A 853 35.48 30.45 8.18
C TYR A 853 36.53 31.23 7.38
N CYS A 854 36.12 32.37 6.80
CA CYS A 854 36.99 33.23 6.00
C CYS A 854 36.76 34.71 6.29
N SER A 855 37.83 35.45 6.61
CA SER A 855 37.78 36.90 6.88
C SER A 855 38.01 37.75 5.62
N TYR A 856 37.26 38.84 5.48
CA TYR A 856 37.34 39.80 4.37
C TYR A 856 37.42 41.24 4.87
N GLU A 857 38.44 41.97 4.41
CA GLU A 857 38.57 43.44 4.57
C GLU A 857 38.05 44.15 3.32
N VAL A 858 37.36 45.28 3.48
CA VAL A 858 36.78 46.07 2.37
C VAL A 858 37.65 47.28 2.02
N PHE A 859 38.19 47.36 0.78
CA PHE A 859 39.17 48.40 0.35
C PHE A 859 38.61 49.54 -0.56
N ASP A 860 39.32 50.69 -0.65
CA ASP A 860 38.95 51.88 -1.45
C ASP A 860 39.21 51.68 -2.97
N PRO A 861 38.19 51.82 -3.84
CA PRO A 861 38.28 51.50 -5.26
C PRO A 861 39.08 52.46 -6.16
N ASN A 862 39.69 53.55 -5.65
CA ASN A 862 40.28 54.61 -6.50
C ASN A 862 41.81 54.55 -6.78
N ALA A 863 42.56 53.49 -6.42
CA ALA A 863 44.01 53.38 -6.68
C ALA A 863 44.36 52.36 -7.80
N SER A 864 44.86 52.80 -8.97
CA SER A 864 44.95 51.91 -10.17
C SER A 864 46.24 51.96 -11.04
N GLY A 865 47.25 52.80 -10.79
CA GLY A 865 48.48 52.88 -11.61
C GLY A 865 49.54 51.79 -11.33
N SER A 866 50.56 51.63 -12.19
CA SER A 866 51.68 50.68 -11.94
C SER A 866 53.04 51.08 -12.53
N VAL A 867 54.14 50.55 -11.97
CA VAL A 867 55.53 50.69 -12.48
C VAL A 867 56.17 49.33 -12.63
N SER A 868 56.82 49.05 -13.75
CA SER A 868 57.52 47.78 -14.00
C SER A 868 58.85 47.96 -14.76
N GLY A 869 59.70 46.95 -14.81
CA GLY A 869 60.95 46.99 -15.57
C GLY A 869 61.89 45.86 -15.17
N THR A 870 63.15 45.92 -15.62
CA THR A 870 64.16 44.92 -15.29
C THR A 870 65.33 45.56 -14.56
N VAL A 871 65.80 44.92 -13.48
CA VAL A 871 67.02 45.31 -12.77
C VAL A 871 68.16 44.36 -13.11
N LYS A 872 69.23 44.92 -13.66
CA LYS A 872 70.51 44.22 -13.84
C LYS A 872 71.42 44.45 -12.63
N SER A 873 71.91 43.37 -12.04
CA SER A 873 72.83 43.35 -10.89
C SER A 873 73.77 42.15 -10.99
N TYR A 874 74.79 42.08 -10.15
CA TYR A 874 75.84 41.07 -10.24
C TYR A 874 75.97 40.26 -8.94
N ASN A 875 76.97 39.38 -8.88
CA ASN A 875 77.28 38.49 -7.76
C ASN A 875 76.17 37.46 -7.46
N SER A 876 75.48 37.54 -6.31
CA SER A 876 74.51 36.52 -5.88
C SER A 876 73.18 36.60 -6.63
N THR A 877 72.69 35.49 -7.20
CA THR A 877 71.36 35.42 -7.82
C THR A 877 70.23 35.27 -6.80
N THR A 878 70.53 34.95 -5.54
CA THR A 878 69.53 34.69 -4.49
C THR A 878 69.35 35.86 -3.53
N ASP A 879 70.33 36.76 -3.45
CA ASP A 879 70.20 37.97 -2.65
C ASP A 879 69.13 38.90 -3.23
N PRO A 880 68.20 39.41 -2.40
CA PRO A 880 67.12 40.27 -2.85
C PRO A 880 67.62 41.61 -3.39
N VAL A 881 67.11 41.99 -4.56
CA VAL A 881 67.13 43.33 -5.12
C VAL A 881 65.83 44.01 -4.70
N THR A 882 65.94 45.10 -3.94
CA THR A 882 64.78 45.87 -3.47
C THR A 882 64.63 47.15 -4.27
N VAL A 883 63.42 47.36 -4.81
CA VAL A 883 63.02 48.56 -5.55
C VAL A 883 61.96 49.30 -4.73
N GLN A 884 62.21 50.56 -4.41
CA GLN A 884 61.34 51.38 -3.57
C GLN A 884 60.99 52.69 -4.27
N LEU A 885 59.74 53.15 -4.12
CA LEU A 885 59.24 54.42 -4.62
C LEU A 885 58.92 55.36 -3.46
N PHE A 886 59.57 56.52 -3.44
CA PHE A 886 59.36 57.58 -2.47
C PHE A 886 58.64 58.72 -3.18
N LYS A 887 57.47 59.12 -2.69
CA LYS A 887 56.74 60.27 -3.28
C LYS A 887 57.59 61.53 -3.12
N SER A 888 57.61 62.40 -4.13
CA SER A 888 58.44 63.62 -4.10
C SER A 888 58.22 64.41 -2.81
N GLY A 889 59.29 64.70 -2.06
CA GLY A 889 59.27 65.37 -0.76
C GLY A 889 59.12 64.45 0.47
N SER A 890 58.88 63.15 0.29
CA SER A 890 58.78 62.17 1.39
C SER A 890 60.11 61.45 1.67
N SER A 891 60.41 61.23 2.95
CA SER A 891 61.58 60.45 3.41
C SER A 891 61.29 58.95 3.57
N SER A 892 60.02 58.53 3.52
CA SER A 892 59.59 57.12 3.62
C SER A 892 59.08 56.56 2.30
N ALA A 893 59.32 55.26 2.06
CA ALA A 893 58.91 54.60 0.84
C ALA A 893 57.39 54.40 0.84
N SER A 894 56.70 54.97 -0.15
CA SER A 894 55.25 54.82 -0.31
C SER A 894 54.90 53.44 -0.89
N TYR A 895 55.77 52.90 -1.74
CA TYR A 895 55.60 51.57 -2.34
C TYR A 895 56.95 50.87 -2.46
N ASN A 896 56.98 49.55 -2.37
CA ASN A 896 58.20 48.77 -2.57
C ASN A 896 57.91 47.35 -3.08
N THR A 897 58.90 46.76 -3.75
CA THR A 897 58.92 45.35 -4.10
C THR A 897 60.34 44.81 -4.01
N THR A 898 60.46 43.49 -3.87
CA THR A 898 61.74 42.79 -3.79
C THR A 898 61.75 41.60 -4.73
N VAL A 899 62.79 41.52 -5.56
CA VAL A 899 62.97 40.46 -6.57
C VAL A 899 64.35 39.83 -6.42
N LYS A 900 64.54 38.60 -6.89
CA LYS A 900 65.82 37.88 -6.78
C LYS A 900 66.32 37.50 -8.16
N GLY A 901 67.60 37.76 -8.42
CA GLY A 901 68.26 37.47 -9.69
C GLY A 901 69.19 38.59 -10.15
N ASN A 902 70.04 38.27 -11.14
CA ASN A 902 71.02 39.22 -11.68
C ASN A 902 70.52 39.99 -12.91
N SER A 903 69.42 39.55 -13.54
CA SER A 903 68.70 40.32 -14.56
C SER A 903 67.22 39.96 -14.47
N VAL A 904 66.53 40.57 -13.51
CA VAL A 904 65.19 40.15 -13.08
C VAL A 904 64.17 41.28 -13.24
N SER A 905 62.97 40.92 -13.71
CA SER A 905 61.87 41.87 -13.86
C SER A 905 61.16 42.13 -12.53
N TYR A 906 60.69 43.35 -12.34
CA TYR A 906 59.90 43.79 -11.18
C TYR A 906 58.66 44.54 -11.64
N THR A 907 57.61 44.51 -10.81
CA THR A 907 56.37 45.28 -10.98
C THR A 907 55.83 45.72 -9.63
N ILE A 908 55.30 46.95 -9.56
CA ILE A 908 54.56 47.51 -8.42
C ILE A 908 53.25 48.08 -8.97
N SER A 909 52.09 47.63 -8.47
CA SER A 909 50.75 48.02 -8.96
C SER A 909 49.90 48.66 -7.85
N GLY A 910 48.78 49.30 -8.22
CA GLY A 910 47.89 50.01 -7.28
C GLY A 910 48.44 51.37 -6.83
N ILE A 911 49.33 51.96 -7.64
CA ILE A 911 50.01 53.21 -7.32
C ILE A 911 49.11 54.39 -7.67
N THR A 912 48.97 55.34 -6.75
CA THR A 912 48.27 56.59 -7.03
C THR A 912 49.11 57.44 -8.01
N PRO A 913 48.50 58.01 -9.08
CA PRO A 913 49.22 58.85 -10.04
C PRO A 913 50.04 59.97 -9.39
N GLY A 914 51.29 60.17 -9.85
CA GLY A 914 52.22 61.18 -9.31
C GLY A 914 53.71 60.93 -9.65
N THR A 915 54.60 61.81 -9.22
CA THR A 915 56.07 61.69 -9.42
C THR A 915 56.79 61.18 -8.17
N TYR A 916 57.70 60.23 -8.36
CA TYR A 916 58.40 59.48 -7.33
C TYR A 916 59.91 59.42 -7.59
N THR A 917 60.70 59.32 -6.53
CA THR A 917 62.11 58.91 -6.60
C THR A 917 62.20 57.41 -6.34
N MET A 918 62.73 56.68 -7.30
CA MET A 918 62.92 55.23 -7.26
C MET A 918 64.34 54.90 -6.79
N LYS A 919 64.47 54.14 -5.71
CA LYS A 919 65.76 53.65 -5.21
C LYS A 919 65.87 52.15 -5.43
N VAL A 920 67.00 51.70 -5.98
CA VAL A 920 67.29 50.29 -6.25
C VAL A 920 68.55 49.89 -5.50
N SER A 921 68.42 48.89 -4.64
CA SER A 921 69.49 48.44 -3.75
C SER A 921 69.58 46.91 -3.72
N LYS A 922 70.80 46.41 -3.48
CA LYS A 922 71.10 44.99 -3.27
C LYS A 922 72.32 44.89 -2.37
N LYS A 923 72.40 43.82 -1.57
CA LYS A 923 73.57 43.52 -0.76
C LYS A 923 74.86 43.57 -1.58
N ASN A 924 75.92 44.17 -1.02
CA ASN A 924 77.25 44.38 -1.62
C ASN A 924 77.29 45.29 -2.87
N HIS A 925 76.17 45.88 -3.28
CA HIS A 925 76.10 46.82 -4.40
C HIS A 925 75.89 48.24 -3.89
N VAL A 926 76.32 49.22 -4.69
CA VAL A 926 76.02 50.63 -4.40
C VAL A 926 74.59 50.95 -4.83
N THR A 927 73.77 51.50 -3.92
CA THR A 927 72.38 51.89 -4.23
C THR A 927 72.35 52.96 -5.32
N ARG A 928 71.39 52.84 -6.26
CA ARG A 928 71.19 53.81 -7.34
C ARG A 928 69.77 54.37 -7.34
N GLU A 929 69.64 55.64 -7.72
CA GLU A 929 68.38 56.38 -7.68
C GLU A 929 67.98 56.89 -9.07
N TYR A 930 66.66 56.92 -9.33
CA TYR A 930 66.03 57.36 -10.56
C TYR A 930 64.78 58.19 -10.26
N THR A 931 64.37 59.10 -11.14
CA THR A 931 63.09 59.83 -11.02
C THR A 931 62.04 59.22 -11.98
N VAL A 932 60.85 58.89 -11.47
CA VAL A 932 59.79 58.18 -12.21
C VAL A 932 58.42 58.85 -12.01
N SER A 933 57.69 59.12 -13.09
CA SER A 933 56.31 59.66 -13.04
C SER A 933 55.29 58.58 -13.44
N VAL A 934 54.29 58.34 -12.59
CA VAL A 934 53.27 57.29 -12.70
C VAL A 934 51.90 57.90 -13.00
N THR A 935 51.19 57.33 -13.97
CA THR A 935 49.79 57.68 -14.30
C THR A 935 48.88 56.47 -14.02
N THR A 936 47.63 56.50 -14.46
CA THR A 936 46.67 55.39 -14.30
C THR A 936 47.07 54.12 -15.08
N GLY A 937 48.10 54.16 -15.92
CA GLY A 937 48.65 52.99 -16.64
C GLY A 937 49.98 52.47 -16.07
N THR A 938 50.63 51.56 -16.80
CA THR A 938 51.94 51.01 -16.43
C THR A 938 53.09 51.85 -16.99
N LYS A 939 54.00 52.29 -16.12
CA LYS A 939 55.25 52.96 -16.49
C LYS A 939 56.43 51.99 -16.44
N THR A 940 57.14 51.83 -17.55
CA THR A 940 58.36 51.01 -17.59
C THR A 940 59.62 51.80 -17.18
N GLN A 941 60.44 51.27 -16.27
CA GLN A 941 61.74 51.82 -15.87
C GLN A 941 62.76 50.70 -15.61
N ASN A 942 63.82 50.61 -16.41
CA ASN A 942 64.91 49.65 -16.18
C ASN A 942 66.01 50.26 -15.30
N ALA A 943 66.72 49.43 -14.54
CA ALA A 943 67.79 49.85 -13.65
C ALA A 943 69.02 48.93 -13.72
N GLU A 944 70.19 49.48 -13.42
CA GLU A 944 71.45 48.71 -13.30
C GLU A 944 72.28 49.23 -12.14
N ILE A 945 72.70 48.31 -11.26
CA ILE A 945 73.54 48.58 -10.09
C ILE A 945 74.81 47.74 -10.12
N TRP A 946 75.92 48.33 -9.65
CA TRP A 946 77.26 47.71 -9.69
C TRP A 946 77.75 47.36 -8.28
N LEU A 947 78.68 46.40 -8.21
CA LEU A 947 79.29 45.99 -6.94
C LEU A 947 80.11 47.13 -6.33
N HIS A 948 80.15 47.19 -5.01
CA HIS A 948 81.05 48.12 -4.33
C HIS A 948 82.51 47.68 -4.59
N GLY A 949 83.31 48.57 -5.20
CA GLY A 949 84.65 48.29 -5.69
C GLY A 949 84.76 47.91 -7.17
N ASP A 950 83.64 47.68 -7.87
CA ASP A 950 83.63 47.48 -9.33
C ASP A 950 83.61 48.84 -10.02
N VAL A 951 84.80 49.26 -10.48
CA VAL A 951 85.06 50.63 -10.96
C VAL A 951 84.84 50.73 -12.46
N ASN A 952 85.04 49.63 -13.19
CA ASN A 952 84.82 49.59 -14.63
C ASN A 952 83.40 49.13 -15.01
N GLY A 953 82.63 48.57 -14.08
CA GLY A 953 81.24 48.13 -14.28
C GLY A 953 81.13 46.79 -15.00
N ASP A 954 82.18 45.96 -14.98
CA ASP A 954 82.19 44.65 -15.66
C ASP A 954 81.56 43.53 -14.83
N GLY A 955 81.17 43.81 -13.59
CA GLY A 955 80.50 42.90 -12.68
C GLY A 955 81.44 42.05 -11.82
N VAL A 956 82.77 42.21 -11.93
CA VAL A 956 83.76 41.43 -11.17
C VAL A 956 84.86 42.32 -10.58
N VAL A 957 84.89 42.45 -9.26
CA VAL A 957 85.92 43.26 -8.57
C VAL A 957 87.29 42.57 -8.62
N ASN A 958 88.21 43.10 -9.44
CA ASN A 958 89.54 42.50 -9.65
C ASN A 958 90.65 43.54 -9.89
N ILE A 959 91.84 43.08 -10.28
CA ILE A 959 93.02 43.95 -10.48
C ILE A 959 92.82 45.00 -11.58
N LYS A 960 91.89 44.77 -12.53
CA LYS A 960 91.51 45.75 -13.56
C LYS A 960 90.83 46.97 -12.95
N ASP A 961 89.98 46.78 -11.93
CA ASP A 961 89.36 47.89 -11.18
C ASP A 961 90.41 48.69 -10.41
N CYS A 962 91.35 48.00 -9.76
CA CYS A 962 92.49 48.65 -9.10
C CYS A 962 93.27 49.52 -10.09
N SER A 963 93.55 49.00 -11.29
CA SER A 963 94.24 49.75 -12.35
C SER A 963 93.41 50.94 -12.85
N ARG A 964 92.09 50.76 -13.07
CA ARG A 964 91.20 51.84 -13.52
C ARG A 964 91.09 52.95 -12.50
N LEU A 965 91.02 52.59 -11.22
CA LEU A 965 90.99 53.51 -10.10
C LEU A 965 92.31 54.26 -9.93
N LEU A 966 93.45 53.56 -10.00
CA LEU A 966 94.77 54.18 -9.91
C LEU A 966 95.02 55.18 -11.05
N LYS A 967 94.55 54.90 -12.27
CA LYS A 967 94.60 55.86 -13.39
C LYS A 967 93.76 57.12 -13.13
N HIS A 968 92.63 56.99 -12.43
CA HIS A 968 91.84 58.15 -12.01
C HIS A 968 92.55 58.96 -10.94
N VAL A 969 93.09 58.31 -9.91
CA VAL A 969 93.80 58.98 -8.81
C VAL A 969 95.08 59.69 -9.30
N ASN A 970 95.85 59.04 -10.18
CA ASN A 970 97.04 59.65 -10.81
C ASN A 970 96.70 60.67 -11.91
N LYS A 971 95.41 60.91 -12.17
CA LYS A 971 94.89 61.84 -13.19
C LYS A 971 95.30 61.55 -14.63
N THR A 972 95.78 60.34 -14.91
CA THR A 972 96.13 59.93 -16.28
C THR A 972 94.89 59.53 -17.08
N GLN A 973 93.84 59.04 -16.42
CA GLN A 973 92.53 58.83 -17.03
C GLN A 973 91.42 58.92 -15.97
N LEU A 974 90.67 60.02 -15.93
CA LEU A 974 89.65 60.25 -14.89
C LEU A 974 88.38 59.37 -15.08
N LEU A 975 87.68 59.09 -13.99
CA LEU A 975 86.32 58.57 -13.98
C LEU A 975 85.36 59.75 -14.13
N THR A 976 84.60 59.79 -15.23
CA THR A 976 83.62 60.86 -15.51
C THR A 976 82.19 60.49 -15.12
N ASN A 977 81.91 59.20 -14.93
CA ASN A 977 80.62 58.72 -14.45
C ASN A 977 80.52 58.86 -12.93
N THR A 978 79.56 59.67 -12.47
CA THR A 978 79.33 59.94 -11.05
C THR A 978 78.94 58.70 -10.24
N TYR A 979 78.25 57.73 -10.86
CA TYR A 979 77.94 56.46 -10.20
C TYR A 979 79.18 55.56 -10.09
N ALA A 980 80.02 55.51 -11.13
CA ALA A 980 81.30 54.80 -11.06
C ALA A 980 82.23 55.38 -9.98
N LEU A 981 82.22 56.71 -9.77
CA LEU A 981 82.92 57.35 -8.65
C LEU A 981 82.40 56.86 -7.29
N LYS A 982 81.09 56.63 -7.14
CA LYS A 982 80.52 56.05 -5.90
C LYS A 982 80.95 54.59 -5.70
N CYS A 983 81.04 53.81 -6.77
CA CYS A 983 81.55 52.44 -6.69
C CYS A 983 83.05 52.40 -6.35
N ALA A 984 83.81 53.38 -6.82
CA ALA A 984 85.25 53.52 -6.60
C ALA A 984 85.64 54.01 -5.20
N ASN A 985 84.71 54.60 -4.45
CA ASN A 985 84.92 55.08 -3.09
C ASN A 985 84.89 53.93 -2.07
N THR A 986 85.89 53.06 -2.13
CA THR A 986 85.91 51.79 -1.39
C THR A 986 86.24 51.91 0.08
N ASN A 987 86.79 53.05 0.53
CA ASN A 987 86.98 53.32 1.95
C ASN A 987 85.78 54.08 2.56
N GLY A 988 84.84 54.55 1.73
CA GLY A 988 83.63 55.25 2.14
C GLY A 988 83.84 56.70 2.61
N ASP A 989 85.02 57.29 2.38
CA ASP A 989 85.27 58.71 2.67
C ASP A 989 84.72 59.62 1.55
N SER A 990 84.71 60.95 1.70
CA SER A 990 84.09 61.80 0.68
C SER A 990 84.94 62.00 -0.59
N ALA A 991 86.11 61.37 -0.73
CA ALA A 991 87.07 61.67 -1.79
C ALA A 991 87.78 60.42 -2.35
N VAL A 992 87.53 60.09 -3.62
CA VAL A 992 88.20 58.97 -4.30
C VAL A 992 89.70 59.25 -4.50
N ASN A 993 90.56 58.60 -3.73
CA ASN A 993 92.01 58.84 -3.71
C ASN A 993 92.85 57.56 -3.53
N ILE A 994 94.15 57.70 -3.26
CA ILE A 994 95.08 56.56 -3.16
C ILE A 994 94.71 55.58 -2.03
N LYS A 995 93.96 56.04 -1.01
CA LYS A 995 93.43 55.19 0.05
C LYS A 995 92.40 54.19 -0.48
N ASP A 996 91.56 54.60 -1.43
CA ASP A 996 90.63 53.71 -2.11
C ASP A 996 91.35 52.70 -2.98
N CYS A 997 92.39 53.12 -3.71
CA CYS A 997 93.25 52.18 -4.45
C CYS A 997 93.81 51.11 -3.51
N SER A 998 94.29 51.52 -2.34
CA SER A 998 94.85 50.61 -1.33
C SER A 998 93.79 49.67 -0.75
N ARG A 999 92.58 50.18 -0.45
CA ARG A 999 91.48 49.41 0.12
C ARG A 999 90.92 48.38 -0.86
N LEU A 1000 90.79 48.77 -2.13
CA LEU A 1000 90.36 47.90 -3.21
C LEU A 1000 91.39 46.80 -3.48
N LEU A 1001 92.69 47.15 -3.52
CA LEU A 1001 93.76 46.17 -3.72
C LEU A 1001 93.79 45.11 -2.61
N LYS A 1002 93.54 45.51 -1.36
CA LYS A 1002 93.43 44.56 -0.23
C LYS A 1002 92.27 43.58 -0.39
N HIS A 1003 91.14 44.01 -0.96
CA HIS A 1003 90.02 43.11 -1.27
C HIS A 1003 90.36 42.16 -2.41
N VAL A 1004 90.98 42.65 -3.48
CA VAL A 1004 91.43 41.82 -4.61
C VAL A 1004 92.44 40.77 -4.17
N ASN A 1005 93.37 41.13 -3.29
CA ASN A 1005 94.34 40.21 -2.69
C ASN A 1005 93.73 39.32 -1.58
N LYS A 1006 92.44 39.48 -1.27
CA LYS A 1006 91.69 38.76 -0.22
C LYS A 1006 92.26 38.92 1.20
N THR A 1007 93.12 39.91 1.41
CA THR A 1007 93.72 40.19 2.73
C THR A 1007 92.74 40.92 3.65
N GLN A 1008 91.91 41.81 3.08
CA GLN A 1008 90.77 42.43 3.75
C GLN A 1008 89.65 42.61 2.74
N PRO A 1009 88.67 41.70 2.65
CA PRO A 1009 87.54 41.84 1.71
C PRO A 1009 86.68 43.08 1.99
N LEU A 1010 86.06 43.67 0.96
CA LEU A 1010 85.06 44.75 1.09
C LEU A 1010 83.73 44.22 1.65
N TRP A 1011 83.45 42.95 1.37
CA TRP A 1011 82.28 42.20 1.77
C TRP A 1011 82.60 40.70 1.71
#